data_AF-A0A1I7RH96-F1
#
_entry.id   AF-A0A1I7RH96-F1
#
_cell.length_a   1.000
_cell.length_b   1.000
_cell.length_c   1.000
_cell.angle_alpha   90.00
_cell.angle_beta   90.00
_cell.angle_gamma   90.00
#
_symmetry.space_group_name_H-M   'P 1'
#
loop_
_entity.id
_entity.type
_entity.pdbx_description
1 polymer ?
#
loop_
_entity_poly.entity_id
_entity_poly.type
_entity_poly.pdbx_seq_one_letter_code
_entity_poly.pdbx_strand_id
1 'polypeptide(L)'
;MLFEICFLFLLCVSIILFITPTSKTTLRYPNGFRVFELKYLIIYLLAVAADWLQGPHIYTLYLSYGFSKHEIELLFAFGFGSSMITGTFIGILSDIRGRRLNCMFYGVFYILSCLLLHSKSFHLLLLGRVFGGIGTSILFSSFESWLICEYNQHRFDVSFLPVLFSHLSLGNCATAVISGLVAQVFADVYGLLAPFDLSAFLLVIMCVLTPLLWPENYGSQSRGLTSPFRNALRGSSKNMICLGVVQSLFESAMYSFVLQWTPVLRDAAEGIGISLPYGVIFSTFMIAVSIGSSSFTFLQEKWPCLSFLRYFLLISSLSLLLPVVFPNNIYVIYLGFIIFEMTVGNSSARMVLADLGRRIRVAIGKLGQATVINEDEVNEMLKEVCKALMESDVNIKLVAKLRENIKKSLNFEDMAGGVNKRRLIQKTVFQELVKLVDPDVKPFVPQKGKTNVIMFVGLQGSGKTTSCTKLAYYYQKKGWKSCLICADTFRAGAFDQLKQNCTKARIPFYGSYTEVDPVVIAKNGVDKFKQDGFEIIVVDTSGRHKQEASLFEEMLQVSNAIDPDSVVFVMDASIGQACEAQASAFSQTVNVGSVIITKLDGHAKGGGALSAVAATHSPIIFIGTGEHIDEFEEFKVKPFVQKLLGMGDIEGLVEKVSEMGLEDNEELLKRLKQGQFTLRDMYEQFQNIMKMGPLSQVMSMIPGFGPDFMTKGNEQESSHRLKRLMTIMDSMADSELDHPKANDIFTKEPTRVTRVARGSGTSEGEVRELLSQYKKFAAMVKKMGSVKGLFKNGNMNPNKMNPMQMQKINQQMAKMIDPRVLQQMGGMGGLQSMMQQLQGSGGMGGPPGRR
;
A
#
# COMPACT_ATOMS: atom_id res chain seq x y z
N MET A 1 45.73 -6.71 -2.99
CA MET A 1 45.30 -8.08 -2.67
C MET A 1 44.22 -8.19 -1.59
N LEU A 2 44.47 -8.01 -0.28
CA LEU A 2 43.40 -8.25 0.72
C LEU A 2 42.16 -7.35 0.53
N PHE A 3 42.36 -6.05 0.30
CA PHE A 3 41.25 -5.11 0.05
C PHE A 3 40.39 -5.53 -1.15
N GLU A 4 41.02 -6.00 -2.23
CA GLU A 4 40.35 -6.49 -3.44
C GLU A 4 39.62 -7.82 -3.22
N ILE A 5 40.21 -8.73 -2.44
CA ILE A 5 39.58 -10.00 -2.07
C ILE A 5 38.34 -9.73 -1.21
N CYS A 6 38.43 -8.84 -0.21
CA CYS A 6 37.29 -8.42 0.59
C CYS A 6 36.21 -7.75 -0.25
N PHE A 7 36.60 -6.88 -1.19
CA PHE A 7 35.68 -6.25 -2.14
C PHE A 7 34.94 -7.30 -2.97
N LEU A 8 35.65 -8.23 -3.62
CA LEU A 8 35.06 -9.29 -4.46
C LEU A 8 34.14 -10.20 -3.64
N PHE A 9 34.55 -10.57 -2.42
CA PHE A 9 33.74 -11.39 -1.53
C PHE A 9 32.42 -10.69 -1.17
N LEU A 10 32.48 -9.44 -0.72
CA LEU A 10 31.29 -8.67 -0.35
C LEU A 10 30.41 -8.36 -1.57
N LEU A 11 31.01 -8.14 -2.74
CA LEU A 11 30.28 -7.98 -4.00
C LEU A 11 29.48 -9.24 -4.34
N CYS A 12 30.08 -10.42 -4.22
CA CYS A 12 29.40 -11.70 -4.39
C CYS A 12 28.25 -11.88 -3.38
N VAL A 13 28.48 -11.56 -2.11
CA VAL A 13 27.43 -11.63 -1.06
C VAL A 13 26.28 -10.68 -1.38
N SER A 14 26.58 -9.43 -1.78
CA SER A 14 25.58 -8.44 -2.17
C SER A 14 24.77 -8.90 -3.38
N ILE A 15 25.42 -9.41 -4.43
CA ILE A 15 24.75 -9.97 -5.61
C ILE A 15 23.85 -11.15 -5.23
N ILE A 16 24.31 -12.06 -4.38
CA ILE A 16 23.49 -13.19 -3.91
C ILE A 16 22.26 -12.67 -3.15
N LEU A 17 22.44 -11.77 -2.18
CA LEU A 17 21.33 -11.18 -1.42
C LEU A 17 20.33 -10.43 -2.33
N PHE A 18 20.82 -9.86 -3.43
CA PHE A 18 20.00 -9.14 -4.40
C PHE A 18 19.27 -10.05 -5.40
N ILE A 19 19.89 -11.16 -5.81
CA ILE A 19 19.32 -12.16 -6.73
C ILE A 19 18.35 -13.10 -5.98
N THR A 20 18.59 -13.36 -4.69
CA THR A 20 17.71 -14.17 -3.86
C THR A 20 16.34 -13.48 -3.80
N PRO A 21 15.25 -14.13 -4.27
CA PRO A 21 14.05 -13.42 -4.67
C PRO A 21 13.32 -12.85 -3.46
N THR A 22 13.48 -11.55 -3.21
CA THR A 22 12.46 -10.74 -2.56
C THR A 22 11.38 -10.46 -3.59
N SER A 23 10.42 -11.39 -3.72
CA SER A 23 9.11 -11.20 -4.36
C SER A 23 9.14 -10.33 -5.64
N LYS A 24 9.57 -10.88 -6.78
CA LYS A 24 9.32 -10.24 -8.08
C LYS A 24 7.83 -10.20 -8.37
N THR A 25 7.15 -9.15 -7.95
CA THR A 25 5.87 -8.72 -8.51
C THR A 25 6.14 -8.26 -9.93
N THR A 26 5.73 -9.05 -10.91
CA THR A 26 5.73 -8.64 -12.32
C THR A 26 4.58 -7.67 -12.53
N LEU A 27 4.72 -6.45 -11.99
CA LEU A 27 3.81 -5.36 -12.27
C LEU A 27 3.93 -4.99 -13.75
N ARG A 28 2.80 -5.01 -14.47
CA ARG A 28 2.71 -4.48 -15.83
C ARG A 28 2.75 -2.95 -15.73
N TYR A 29 3.91 -2.37 -16.06
CA TYR A 29 4.07 -0.92 -16.03
C TYR A 29 3.07 -0.24 -16.98
N PRO A 30 2.35 0.81 -16.54
CA PRO A 30 1.49 1.58 -17.42
C PRO A 30 2.30 2.26 -18.54
N ASN A 31 1.65 2.49 -19.68
CA ASN A 31 2.28 3.12 -20.83
C ASN A 31 2.86 4.49 -20.43
N GLY A 32 4.15 4.71 -20.70
CA GLY A 32 4.86 5.94 -20.36
C GLY A 32 5.56 5.95 -18.99
N PHE A 33 5.24 5.04 -18.06
CA PHE A 33 5.91 4.97 -16.76
C PHE A 33 7.41 4.72 -16.88
N ARG A 34 7.81 3.73 -17.70
CA ARG A 34 9.24 3.45 -17.94
C ARG A 34 9.98 4.62 -18.59
N VAL A 35 9.29 5.40 -19.43
CA VAL A 35 9.88 6.57 -20.08
C VAL A 35 10.10 7.68 -19.05
N PHE A 36 9.11 7.93 -18.18
CA PHE A 36 9.23 8.85 -17.06
C PHE A 36 10.35 8.44 -16.09
N GLU A 37 10.35 7.19 -15.67
CA GLU A 37 11.35 6.60 -14.79
C GLU A 37 12.76 6.75 -15.38
N LEU A 38 12.94 6.42 -16.66
CA LEU A 38 14.22 6.57 -17.34
C LEU A 38 14.67 8.03 -17.40
N LYS A 39 13.77 8.98 -17.71
CA LYS A 39 14.09 10.42 -17.75
C LYS A 39 14.56 10.95 -16.41
N TYR A 40 13.96 10.49 -15.31
CA TYR A 40 14.39 10.86 -13.97
C TYR A 40 15.73 10.21 -13.60
N LEU A 41 15.83 8.89 -13.78
CA LEU A 41 17.02 8.12 -13.41
C LEU A 41 18.27 8.60 -14.14
N ILE A 42 18.19 8.97 -15.43
CA ILE A 42 19.36 9.48 -16.17
C ILE A 42 19.97 10.70 -15.47
N ILE A 43 19.14 11.68 -15.09
CA ILE A 43 19.62 12.92 -14.46
C ILE A 43 20.08 12.67 -13.03
N TYR A 44 19.30 11.90 -12.26
CA TYR A 44 19.65 11.59 -10.88
C TYR A 44 20.95 10.78 -10.77
N LEU A 45 21.14 9.76 -11.60
CA LEU A 45 22.34 8.92 -11.57
C LEU A 45 23.58 9.71 -12.01
N LEU A 46 23.47 10.65 -12.95
CA LEU A 46 24.57 11.58 -13.28
C LEU A 46 24.93 12.49 -12.09
N ALA A 47 23.91 13.05 -11.43
CA ALA A 47 24.09 13.93 -10.28
C ALA A 47 24.79 13.21 -9.12
N VAL A 48 24.36 11.98 -8.83
CA VAL A 48 24.89 11.13 -7.76
C VAL A 48 26.25 10.52 -8.10
N ALA A 49 26.50 10.15 -9.36
CA ALA A 49 27.82 9.72 -9.83
C ALA A 49 28.86 10.81 -9.62
N ALA A 50 28.52 12.06 -9.97
CA ALA A 50 29.40 13.20 -9.78
C ALA A 50 29.76 13.40 -8.30
N ASP A 51 28.81 13.22 -7.38
CA ASP A 51 29.07 13.31 -5.94
C ASP A 51 30.03 12.19 -5.46
N TRP A 52 29.70 10.94 -5.80
CA TRP A 52 30.46 9.78 -5.33
C TRP A 52 31.89 9.70 -5.89
N LEU A 53 32.16 10.25 -7.08
CA LEU A 53 33.51 10.31 -7.66
C LEU A 53 34.52 11.09 -6.79
N GLN A 54 34.03 12.04 -5.99
CA GLN A 54 34.89 12.94 -5.19
C GLN A 54 35.31 12.31 -3.85
N GLY A 55 34.44 11.46 -3.29
CA GLY A 55 34.58 10.90 -1.95
C GLY A 55 35.95 10.26 -1.64
N PRO A 56 36.50 9.38 -2.48
CA PRO A 56 37.69 8.61 -2.13
C PRO A 56 38.98 9.41 -1.96
N HIS A 57 39.15 10.52 -2.70
CA HIS A 57 40.46 11.18 -2.84
C HIS A 57 40.53 12.58 -2.22
N ILE A 58 39.42 13.16 -1.75
CA ILE A 58 39.39 14.57 -1.34
C ILE A 58 40.27 14.89 -0.13
N TYR A 59 40.38 13.96 0.83
CA TYR A 59 41.26 14.11 1.99
C TYR A 59 42.74 14.01 1.58
N THR A 60 43.06 13.02 0.76
CA THR A 60 44.42 12.80 0.21
C THR A 60 44.88 13.95 -0.68
N LEU A 61 43.96 14.57 -1.42
CA LEU A 61 44.24 15.76 -2.22
C LEU A 61 44.69 16.93 -1.35
N TYR A 62 43.99 17.23 -0.25
CA TYR A 62 44.38 18.33 0.64
C TYR A 62 45.71 18.07 1.34
N LEU A 63 45.98 16.82 1.72
CA LEU A 63 47.30 16.44 2.22
C LEU A 63 48.39 16.67 1.18
N SER A 64 48.14 16.36 -0.10
CA SER A 64 49.09 16.60 -1.18
C SER A 64 49.40 18.09 -1.41
N TYR A 65 48.51 18.98 -0.97
CA TYR A 65 48.73 20.43 -0.97
C TYR A 65 49.53 20.94 0.24
N GLY A 66 49.84 20.06 1.21
CA GLY A 66 50.63 20.40 2.38
C GLY A 66 49.83 20.90 3.58
N PHE A 67 48.49 20.75 3.58
CA PHE A 67 47.67 21.15 4.70
C PHE A 67 47.82 20.22 5.91
N SER A 68 47.82 20.80 7.10
CA SER A 68 47.81 20.06 8.36
C SER A 68 46.48 19.33 8.57
N LYS A 69 46.48 18.30 9.43
CA LYS A 69 45.25 17.57 9.80
C LYS A 69 44.16 18.53 10.30
N HIS A 70 44.54 19.52 11.10
CA HIS A 70 43.61 20.52 11.65
C HIS A 70 42.98 21.43 10.57
N GLU A 71 43.76 21.88 9.59
CA GLU A 71 43.23 22.67 8.46
C GLU A 71 42.26 21.85 7.61
N ILE A 72 42.53 20.56 7.42
CA ILE A 72 41.63 19.66 6.70
C ILE A 72 40.33 19.46 7.48
N GLU A 73 40.41 19.25 8.79
CA GLU A 73 39.22 19.17 9.66
C GLU A 73 38.36 20.43 9.57
N LEU A 74 38.97 21.63 9.55
CA LEU A 74 38.26 22.89 9.35
C LEU A 74 37.55 22.93 7.98
N LEU A 75 38.22 22.52 6.90
CA LEU A 75 37.61 22.46 5.56
C LEU A 75 36.36 21.57 5.53
N PHE A 76 36.42 20.38 6.14
CA PHE A 76 35.25 19.49 6.22
C PHE A 76 34.16 20.04 7.14
N ALA A 77 34.54 20.63 8.29
CA ALA A 77 33.59 21.22 9.23
C ALA A 77 32.77 22.36 8.60
N PHE A 78 33.39 23.21 7.77
CA PHE A 78 32.69 24.24 7.01
C PHE A 78 31.75 23.64 5.94
N GLY A 79 32.15 22.56 5.29
CA GLY A 79 31.28 21.81 4.37
C GLY A 79 30.04 21.27 5.08
N PHE A 80 30.21 20.51 6.17
CA PHE A 80 29.10 19.98 6.95
C PHE A 80 28.23 21.08 7.58
N GLY A 81 28.85 22.14 8.10
CA GLY A 81 28.16 23.30 8.66
C GLY A 81 27.31 24.05 7.64
N SER A 82 27.80 24.20 6.40
CA SER A 82 27.01 24.82 5.33
C SER A 82 25.78 23.97 4.99
N SER A 83 25.92 22.64 4.89
CA SER A 83 24.81 21.71 4.66
C SER A 83 23.76 21.75 5.78
N MET A 84 24.20 21.81 7.05
CA MET A 84 23.31 21.97 8.20
C MET A 84 22.43 23.24 8.07
N ILE A 85 23.03 24.36 7.67
CA ILE A 85 22.31 25.63 7.51
C ILE A 85 21.35 25.54 6.32
N THR A 86 21.84 25.14 5.14
CA THR A 86 21.01 25.11 3.92
C THR A 86 19.92 24.06 3.93
N GLY A 87 20.14 22.90 4.54
CA GLY A 87 19.15 21.83 4.64
C GLY A 87 17.83 22.27 5.28
N THR A 88 17.86 23.29 6.15
CA THR A 88 16.66 23.79 6.84
C THR A 88 15.71 24.59 5.94
N PHE A 89 16.20 25.23 4.88
CA PHE A 89 15.39 26.10 4.03
C PHE A 89 15.42 25.74 2.54
N ILE A 90 16.23 24.76 2.13
CA ILE A 90 16.34 24.40 0.71
C ILE A 90 15.02 23.90 0.12
N GLY A 91 14.22 23.15 0.88
CA GLY A 91 12.89 22.72 0.45
C GLY A 91 11.96 23.90 0.19
N ILE A 92 12.00 24.92 1.05
CA ILE A 92 11.22 26.16 0.88
C ILE A 92 11.70 26.91 -0.37
N LEU A 93 13.01 26.97 -0.59
CA LEU A 93 13.57 27.60 -1.78
C LEU A 93 13.13 26.88 -3.06
N SER A 94 13.08 25.55 -3.04
CA SER A 94 12.63 24.70 -4.15
C SER A 94 11.16 24.93 -4.49
N ASP A 95 10.33 25.16 -3.47
CA ASP A 95 8.92 25.46 -3.66
C ASP A 95 8.64 26.89 -4.16
N ILE A 96 9.53 27.85 -3.89
CA ILE A 96 9.38 29.25 -4.34
C ILE A 96 9.93 29.45 -5.76
N ARG A 97 11.15 28.98 -6.02
CA ARG A 97 11.87 29.27 -7.28
C ARG A 97 11.68 28.19 -8.36
N GLY A 98 11.09 27.06 -8.01
CA GLY A 98 10.92 25.91 -8.88
C GLY A 98 12.00 24.86 -8.65
N ARG A 99 11.60 23.59 -8.67
CA ARG A 99 12.42 22.45 -8.21
C ARG A 99 13.47 22.07 -9.24
N ARG A 100 13.16 22.15 -10.54
CA ARG A 100 14.13 21.96 -11.63
C ARG A 100 15.26 22.98 -11.57
N LEU A 101 14.94 24.26 -11.37
CA LEU A 101 15.95 25.30 -11.27
C LEU A 101 16.90 25.04 -10.08
N ASN A 102 16.37 24.58 -8.94
CA ASN A 102 17.21 24.18 -7.81
C ASN A 102 18.11 22.97 -8.13
N CYS A 103 17.63 21.98 -8.88
CA CYS A 103 18.47 20.86 -9.32
C CYS A 103 19.59 21.31 -10.28
N MET A 104 19.36 22.35 -11.09
CA MET A 104 20.43 22.98 -11.86
C MET A 104 21.42 23.76 -10.98
N PHE A 105 20.95 24.45 -9.94
CA PHE A 105 21.83 25.11 -8.97
C PHE A 105 22.75 24.11 -8.26
N TYR A 106 22.29 22.88 -7.99
CA TYR A 106 23.18 21.81 -7.52
C TYR A 106 24.36 21.62 -8.47
N GLY A 107 24.10 21.45 -9.77
CA GLY A 107 25.16 21.29 -10.77
C GLY A 107 26.12 22.47 -10.81
N VAL A 108 25.61 23.71 -10.77
CA VAL A 108 26.46 24.92 -10.75
C VAL A 108 27.34 24.98 -9.49
N PHE A 109 26.76 24.81 -8.31
CA PHE A 109 27.52 24.86 -7.05
C PHE A 109 28.56 23.75 -6.96
N TYR A 110 28.22 22.52 -7.40
CA TYR A 110 29.18 21.42 -7.38
C TYR A 110 30.29 21.59 -8.44
N ILE A 111 30.00 22.11 -9.63
CA ILE A 111 31.04 22.45 -10.62
C ILE A 111 31.99 23.50 -10.05
N LEU A 112 31.45 24.55 -9.40
CA LEU A 112 32.28 25.56 -8.73
C LEU A 112 33.13 24.94 -7.61
N SER A 113 32.58 24.02 -6.82
CA SER A 113 33.33 23.26 -5.83
C SER A 113 34.51 22.51 -6.47
N CYS A 114 34.29 21.76 -7.55
CA CYS A 114 35.35 21.04 -8.28
C CYS A 114 36.42 21.97 -8.84
N LEU A 115 36.03 23.09 -9.45
CA LEU A 115 36.98 24.06 -10.02
C LEU A 115 37.87 24.68 -8.94
N LEU A 116 37.30 24.99 -7.77
CA LEU A 116 38.06 25.58 -6.66
C LEU A 116 39.11 24.62 -6.07
N LEU A 117 38.97 23.30 -6.27
CA LEU A 117 39.98 22.31 -5.85
C LEU A 117 41.30 22.44 -6.61
N HIS A 118 41.34 23.09 -7.76
CA HIS A 118 42.58 23.38 -8.49
C HIS A 118 43.44 24.42 -7.79
N SER A 119 42.84 25.23 -6.92
CA SER A 119 43.55 26.23 -6.15
C SER A 119 44.15 25.61 -4.89
N LYS A 120 45.42 25.93 -4.61
CA LYS A 120 46.08 25.61 -3.33
C LYS A 120 45.77 26.60 -2.21
N SER A 121 44.93 27.61 -2.46
CA SER A 121 44.56 28.60 -1.45
C SER A 121 43.53 28.04 -0.48
N PHE A 122 43.84 28.06 0.82
CA PHE A 122 42.94 27.59 1.89
C PHE A 122 41.55 28.25 1.82
N HIS A 123 41.49 29.56 1.61
CA HIS A 123 40.22 30.29 1.56
C HIS A 123 39.36 29.92 0.34
N LEU A 124 39.98 29.62 -0.80
CA LEU A 124 39.26 29.18 -2.00
C LEU A 124 38.74 27.74 -1.83
N LEU A 125 39.52 26.87 -1.18
CA LEU A 125 39.09 25.52 -0.82
C LEU A 125 37.95 25.53 0.21
N LEU A 126 37.99 26.48 1.16
CA LEU A 126 36.92 26.70 2.14
C LEU A 126 35.61 27.08 1.43
N LEU A 127 35.68 28.00 0.47
CA LEU A 127 34.54 28.40 -0.35
C LEU A 127 34.01 27.22 -1.19
N GLY A 128 34.91 26.41 -1.75
CA GLY A 128 34.55 25.18 -2.47
C GLY A 128 33.77 24.22 -1.58
N ARG A 129 34.21 24.02 -0.33
CA ARG A 129 33.51 23.17 0.65
C ARG A 129 32.13 23.69 1.02
N VAL A 130 31.98 25.02 1.14
CA VAL A 130 30.66 25.64 1.33
C VAL A 130 29.75 25.34 0.15
N PHE A 131 30.21 25.50 -1.09
CA PHE A 131 29.40 25.15 -2.26
C PHE A 131 29.07 23.66 -2.33
N GLY A 132 30.00 22.78 -1.95
CA GLY A 132 29.77 21.35 -1.82
C GLY A 132 28.65 21.04 -0.82
N GLY A 133 28.70 21.58 0.40
CA GLY A 133 27.66 21.33 1.41
C GLY A 133 26.27 21.87 1.03
N ILE A 134 26.21 23.04 0.38
CA ILE A 134 24.98 23.57 -0.22
C ILE A 134 24.44 22.59 -1.29
N GLY A 135 25.34 22.07 -2.13
CA GLY A 135 24.99 21.09 -3.16
C GLY A 135 24.43 19.80 -2.58
N THR A 136 25.08 19.21 -1.58
CA THR A 136 24.61 17.99 -0.92
C THR A 136 23.20 18.15 -0.36
N SER A 137 22.89 19.32 0.25
CA SER A 137 21.53 19.64 0.71
C SER A 137 20.50 19.65 -0.43
N ILE A 138 20.87 20.17 -1.60
CA ILE A 138 19.99 20.20 -2.77
C ILE A 138 19.77 18.78 -3.33
N LEU A 139 20.83 17.97 -3.41
CA LEU A 139 20.79 16.61 -3.98
C LEU A 139 19.76 15.73 -3.27
N PHE A 140 19.77 15.72 -1.93
CA PHE A 140 18.87 14.86 -1.15
C PHE A 140 17.46 15.43 -0.97
N SER A 141 17.24 16.71 -1.23
CA SER A 141 15.93 17.35 -1.02
C SER A 141 15.19 17.65 -2.33
N SER A 142 15.85 18.33 -3.27
CA SER A 142 15.19 18.91 -4.46
C SER A 142 14.90 17.88 -5.54
N PHE A 143 15.79 16.90 -5.73
CA PHE A 143 15.59 15.83 -6.72
C PHE A 143 14.39 14.95 -6.35
N GLU A 144 14.29 14.53 -5.08
CA GLU A 144 13.13 13.77 -4.61
C GLU A 144 11.83 14.59 -4.65
N SER A 145 11.90 15.88 -4.29
CA SER A 145 10.74 16.78 -4.36
C SER A 145 10.24 16.95 -5.79
N TRP A 146 11.15 17.01 -6.76
CA TRP A 146 10.82 17.04 -8.18
C TRP A 146 10.14 15.73 -8.61
N LEU A 147 10.75 14.58 -8.28
CA LEU A 147 10.23 13.24 -8.58
C LEU A 147 8.78 13.09 -8.14
N ILE A 148 8.50 13.41 -6.87
CA ILE A 148 7.18 13.25 -6.27
C ILE A 148 6.15 14.17 -6.93
N CYS A 149 6.55 15.39 -7.32
CA CYS A 149 5.66 16.33 -8.01
C CYS A 149 5.22 15.80 -9.36
N GLU A 150 6.20 15.44 -10.19
CA GLU A 150 5.98 15.03 -11.57
C GLU A 150 5.24 13.69 -11.62
N TYR A 151 5.58 12.78 -10.70
CA TYR A 151 4.85 11.54 -10.48
C TYR A 151 3.35 11.78 -10.23
N ASN A 152 3.03 12.72 -9.33
CA ASN A 152 1.65 13.06 -8.99
C ASN A 152 0.93 13.77 -10.15
N GLN A 153 1.62 14.57 -10.95
CA GLN A 153 1.05 15.22 -12.14
C GLN A 153 0.67 14.22 -13.23
N HIS A 154 1.48 13.18 -13.45
CA HIS A 154 1.17 12.11 -14.39
C HIS A 154 0.06 11.16 -13.91
N ARG A 155 -0.41 11.31 -12.66
CA ARG A 155 -1.46 10.47 -12.05
C ARG A 155 -1.15 8.97 -12.15
N PHE A 156 0.11 8.59 -12.04
CA PHE A 156 0.49 7.18 -11.90
C PHE A 156 -0.11 6.63 -10.60
N ASP A 157 -0.52 5.36 -10.61
CA ASP A 157 -1.00 4.69 -9.41
C ASP A 157 0.09 4.72 -8.32
N VAL A 158 -0.27 5.08 -7.10
CA VAL A 158 0.64 5.22 -5.95
C VAL A 158 1.41 3.93 -5.66
N SER A 159 0.88 2.77 -6.10
CA SER A 159 1.53 1.45 -5.98
C SER A 159 2.91 1.37 -6.66
N PHE A 160 3.20 2.18 -7.70
CA PHE A 160 4.48 2.17 -8.40
C PHE A 160 5.55 3.07 -7.75
N LEU A 161 5.17 3.97 -6.84
CA LEU A 161 6.09 4.90 -6.21
C LEU A 161 7.15 4.18 -5.33
N PRO A 162 6.79 3.16 -4.52
CA PRO A 162 7.78 2.33 -3.82
C PRO A 162 8.73 1.59 -4.76
N VAL A 163 8.25 1.13 -5.90
CA VAL A 163 9.07 0.45 -6.93
C VAL A 163 10.09 1.42 -7.51
N LEU A 164 9.65 2.63 -7.86
CA LEU A 164 10.53 3.70 -8.35
C LEU A 164 11.59 4.09 -7.32
N PHE A 165 11.22 4.24 -6.04
CA PHE A 165 12.19 4.49 -4.97
C PHE A 165 13.14 3.30 -4.74
N SER A 166 12.68 2.07 -4.93
CA SER A 166 13.54 0.88 -4.88
C SER A 166 14.56 0.89 -6.01
N HIS A 167 14.15 1.18 -7.24
CA HIS A 167 15.05 1.32 -8.39
C HIS A 167 16.02 2.51 -8.22
N LEU A 168 15.56 3.61 -7.62
CA LEU A 168 16.41 4.76 -7.31
C LEU A 168 17.51 4.40 -6.30
N SER A 169 17.13 3.70 -5.24
CA SER A 169 18.07 3.23 -4.22
C SER A 169 19.08 2.25 -4.79
N LEU A 170 18.62 1.30 -5.62
CA LEU A 170 19.47 0.34 -6.32
C LEU A 170 20.46 1.07 -7.23
N GLY A 171 19.95 1.99 -8.06
CA GLY A 171 20.77 2.80 -8.96
C GLY A 171 21.82 3.62 -8.22
N ASN A 172 21.47 4.24 -7.09
CA ASN A 172 22.41 4.96 -6.23
C ASN A 172 23.52 4.03 -5.70
N CYS A 173 23.16 2.89 -5.11
CA CYS A 173 24.13 1.91 -4.59
C CYS A 173 25.10 1.42 -5.68
N ALA A 174 24.58 1.05 -6.86
CA ALA A 174 25.41 0.61 -7.97
C ALA A 174 26.34 1.74 -8.46
N THR A 175 25.81 2.97 -8.55
CA THR A 175 26.57 4.14 -8.98
C THR A 175 27.68 4.49 -8.00
N ALA A 176 27.45 4.38 -6.70
CA ALA A 176 28.45 4.64 -5.68
C ALA A 176 29.64 3.67 -5.78
N VAL A 177 29.37 2.39 -5.98
CA VAL A 177 30.41 1.34 -6.16
C VAL A 177 31.19 1.58 -7.45
N ILE A 178 30.52 1.85 -8.57
CA ILE A 178 31.18 2.11 -9.85
C ILE A 178 32.03 3.38 -9.76
N SER A 179 31.50 4.44 -9.15
CA SER A 179 32.20 5.72 -9.00
C SER A 179 33.47 5.59 -8.16
N GLY A 180 33.46 4.78 -7.10
CA GLY A 180 34.66 4.51 -6.31
C GLY A 180 35.77 3.84 -7.13
N LEU A 181 35.43 2.84 -7.95
CA LEU A 181 36.39 2.17 -8.83
C LEU A 181 36.89 3.09 -9.95
N VAL A 182 36.00 3.83 -10.59
CA VAL A 182 36.35 4.80 -11.65
C VAL A 182 37.25 5.89 -11.09
N ALA A 183 36.95 6.42 -9.90
CA ALA A 183 37.77 7.41 -9.23
C ALA A 183 39.19 6.88 -8.99
N GLN A 184 39.34 5.63 -8.55
CA GLN A 184 40.65 5.00 -8.38
C GLN A 184 41.44 4.95 -9.69
N VAL A 185 40.82 4.43 -10.76
CA VAL A 185 41.49 4.31 -12.08
C VAL A 185 41.89 5.68 -12.62
N PHE A 186 41.03 6.69 -12.51
CA PHE A 186 41.34 8.04 -12.97
C PHE A 186 42.44 8.69 -12.13
N ALA A 187 42.41 8.50 -10.81
CA ALA A 187 43.46 9.00 -9.92
C ALA A 187 44.83 8.38 -10.21
N ASP A 188 44.86 7.08 -10.50
CA ASP A 188 46.10 6.35 -10.79
C ASP A 188 46.71 6.73 -12.15
N VAL A 189 45.88 7.00 -13.17
CA VAL A 189 46.34 7.33 -14.54
C VAL A 189 46.64 8.82 -14.72
N TYR A 190 45.78 9.70 -14.19
CA TYR A 190 45.80 11.14 -14.49
C TYR A 190 46.07 12.02 -13.25
N GLY A 191 46.22 11.43 -12.07
CA GLY A 191 46.51 12.12 -10.81
C GLY A 191 45.27 12.42 -9.97
N LEU A 192 45.50 12.83 -8.72
CA LEU A 192 44.46 13.00 -7.68
C LEU A 192 43.35 14.00 -8.02
N LEU A 193 43.57 14.92 -8.96
CA LEU A 193 42.57 15.91 -9.41
C LEU A 193 41.58 15.34 -10.44
N ALA A 194 41.96 14.32 -11.20
CA ALA A 194 41.19 13.83 -12.33
C ALA A 194 39.77 13.32 -11.99
N PRO A 195 39.52 12.66 -10.84
CA PRO A 195 38.15 12.31 -10.45
C PRO A 195 37.22 13.52 -10.26
N PHE A 196 37.77 14.66 -9.84
CA PHE A 196 37.01 15.91 -9.66
C PHE A 196 36.71 16.59 -11.00
N ASP A 197 37.64 16.52 -11.95
CA ASP A 197 37.40 16.99 -13.32
C ASP A 197 36.33 16.16 -14.03
N LEU A 198 36.39 14.84 -13.87
CA LEU A 198 35.37 13.93 -14.38
C LEU A 198 34.00 14.23 -13.73
N SER A 199 33.97 14.50 -12.42
CA SER A 199 32.76 14.93 -11.71
C SER A 199 32.18 16.21 -12.31
N ALA A 200 33.01 17.25 -12.52
CA ALA A 200 32.59 18.49 -13.17
C ALA A 200 32.04 18.26 -14.59
N PHE A 201 32.66 17.39 -15.38
CA PHE A 201 32.19 17.03 -16.71
C PHE A 201 30.80 16.36 -16.69
N LEU A 202 30.58 15.41 -15.78
CA LEU A 202 29.26 14.76 -15.62
C LEU A 202 28.18 15.76 -15.20
N LEU A 203 28.52 16.74 -14.35
CA LEU A 203 27.59 17.79 -13.92
C LEU A 203 27.24 18.75 -15.05
N VAL A 204 28.17 19.06 -15.95
CA VAL A 204 27.87 19.85 -17.16
C VAL A 204 26.86 19.11 -18.03
N ILE A 205 27.07 17.81 -18.25
CA ILE A 205 26.10 16.98 -19.00
C ILE A 205 24.73 16.99 -18.30
N MET A 206 24.71 16.81 -16.98
CA MET A 206 23.47 16.84 -16.19
C MET A 206 22.74 18.18 -16.30
N CYS A 207 23.45 19.30 -16.20
CA CYS A 207 22.90 20.65 -16.36
C CYS A 207 22.32 20.89 -17.76
N VAL A 208 22.92 20.31 -18.81
CA VAL A 208 22.40 20.39 -20.19
C VAL A 208 21.17 19.51 -20.39
N LEU A 209 21.17 18.29 -19.83
CA LEU A 209 20.06 17.34 -19.97
C LEU A 209 18.83 17.71 -19.13
N THR A 210 19.02 18.35 -17.98
CA THR A 210 17.94 18.75 -17.07
C THR A 210 16.83 19.56 -17.75
N PRO A 211 17.09 20.69 -18.43
CA PRO A 211 16.05 21.45 -19.12
C PRO A 211 15.44 20.71 -20.32
N LEU A 212 16.14 19.72 -20.91
CA LEU A 212 15.65 18.94 -22.05
C LEU A 212 14.69 17.82 -21.62
N LEU A 213 14.94 17.20 -20.46
CA LEU A 213 14.20 16.03 -19.99
C LEU A 213 13.17 16.36 -18.92
N TRP A 214 13.38 17.42 -18.11
CA TRP A 214 12.51 17.80 -16.99
C TRP A 214 11.68 19.05 -17.34
N PRO A 215 10.36 18.90 -17.58
CA PRO A 215 9.49 20.01 -17.96
C PRO A 215 9.01 20.86 -16.76
N GLU A 216 8.87 20.26 -15.58
CA GLU A 216 8.38 20.91 -14.34
C GLU A 216 9.30 22.04 -13.86
N ASN A 217 8.73 23.21 -13.60
CA ASN A 217 9.38 24.28 -12.84
C ASN A 217 8.32 25.21 -12.22
N TYR A 218 7.41 24.66 -11.42
CA TYR A 218 6.32 25.42 -10.82
C TYR A 218 6.77 25.98 -9.46
N GLY A 219 6.89 27.31 -9.38
CA GLY A 219 7.05 28.03 -8.12
C GLY A 219 5.70 28.47 -7.57
N SER A 220 5.47 28.31 -6.27
CA SER A 220 4.28 28.85 -5.59
C SER A 220 4.59 30.24 -5.01
N GLN A 221 3.65 31.18 -5.10
CA GLN A 221 3.75 32.43 -4.34
C GLN A 221 3.30 32.20 -2.90
N SER A 222 4.18 32.60 -1.96
CA SER A 222 3.88 32.90 -0.56
C SER A 222 3.63 31.70 0.38
N ARG A 223 4.71 31.25 1.04
CA ARG A 223 4.69 30.90 2.47
C ARG A 223 5.90 31.54 3.16
N GLY A 224 5.68 32.18 4.31
CA GLY A 224 6.76 32.77 5.10
C GLY A 224 7.71 31.70 5.64
N LEU A 225 9.03 32.00 5.69
CA LEU A 225 10.08 31.06 6.11
C LEU A 225 9.90 30.51 7.54
N THR A 226 9.24 31.24 8.43
CA THR A 226 9.23 30.94 9.88
C THR A 226 8.04 30.09 10.33
N SER A 227 6.94 30.06 9.58
CA SER A 227 5.72 29.34 9.99
C SER A 227 5.87 27.82 10.05
N PRO A 228 6.58 27.13 9.13
CA PRO A 228 6.74 25.67 9.19
C PRO A 228 7.57 25.25 10.41
N PHE A 229 8.65 25.98 10.70
CA PHE A 229 9.55 25.70 11.83
C PHE A 229 8.84 25.86 13.18
N ARG A 230 8.06 26.94 13.33
CA ARG A 230 7.26 27.20 14.54
C ARG A 230 6.20 26.12 14.78
N ASN A 231 5.58 25.61 13.71
CA ASN A 231 4.57 24.56 13.79
C ASN A 231 5.20 23.20 14.12
N ALA A 232 6.38 22.89 13.58
CA ALA A 232 7.12 21.67 13.88
C ALA A 232 7.53 21.60 15.37
N LEU A 233 8.04 22.70 15.93
CA LEU A 233 8.40 22.79 17.35
C LEU A 233 7.18 22.65 18.28
N ARG A 234 6.04 23.22 17.92
CA ARG A 234 4.81 23.13 18.73
C ARG A 234 4.14 21.76 18.71
N GLY A 235 4.33 20.98 17.65
CA GLY A 235 3.75 19.63 17.49
C GLY A 235 4.65 18.48 17.95
N SER A 236 5.86 18.77 18.43
CA SER A 236 6.86 17.74 18.73
C SER A 236 6.57 17.01 20.05
N SER A 237 6.31 15.70 19.98
CA SER A 237 6.18 14.85 21.16
C SER A 237 7.55 14.49 21.77
N LYS A 238 7.61 14.15 23.06
CA LYS A 238 8.85 13.73 23.74
C LYS A 238 9.56 12.57 23.01
N ASN A 239 8.81 11.61 22.49
CA ASN A 239 9.36 10.49 21.72
C ASN A 239 9.97 10.93 20.39
N MET A 240 9.37 11.93 19.73
CA MET A 240 9.87 12.47 18.47
C MET A 240 11.17 13.25 18.68
N ILE A 241 11.26 13.99 19.79
CA ILE A 241 12.49 14.69 20.20
C ILE A 241 13.58 13.66 20.55
N CYS A 242 13.27 12.63 21.34
CA CYS A 242 14.24 11.57 21.66
C CYS A 242 14.72 10.84 20.40
N LEU A 243 13.83 10.53 19.45
CA LEU A 243 14.21 9.92 18.18
C LEU A 243 15.11 10.86 17.36
N GLY A 244 14.77 12.15 17.29
CA GLY A 244 15.59 13.17 16.63
C GLY A 244 16.98 13.29 17.25
N VAL A 245 17.09 13.21 18.58
CA VAL A 245 18.38 13.21 19.28
C VAL A 245 19.18 11.95 18.95
N VAL A 246 18.57 10.76 18.99
CA VAL A 246 19.25 9.50 18.64
C VAL A 246 19.74 9.54 17.19
N GLN A 247 18.91 10.01 16.26
CA GLN A 247 19.28 10.17 14.85
C GLN A 247 20.43 11.15 14.68
N SER A 248 20.37 12.31 15.35
CA SER A 248 21.42 13.33 15.27
C SER A 248 22.76 12.82 15.82
N LEU A 249 22.74 12.05 16.91
CA LEU A 249 23.94 11.43 17.47
C LEU A 249 24.53 10.37 16.53
N PHE A 250 23.67 9.57 15.88
CA PHE A 250 24.11 8.57 14.91
C PHE A 250 24.68 9.21 13.65
N GLU A 251 24.01 10.23 13.09
CA GLU A 251 24.54 11.01 11.96
C GLU A 251 25.85 11.72 12.31
N SER A 252 25.99 12.22 13.54
CA SER A 252 27.26 12.79 14.02
C SER A 252 28.39 11.74 14.02
N ALA A 253 28.10 10.50 14.38
CA ALA A 253 29.07 9.40 14.29
C ALA A 253 29.43 9.09 12.83
N MET A 254 28.45 9.12 11.92
CA MET A 254 28.67 8.95 10.48
C MET A 254 29.55 10.07 9.89
N TYR A 255 29.29 11.34 10.20
CA TYR A 255 30.15 12.45 9.75
C TYR A 255 31.57 12.36 10.32
N SER A 256 31.70 11.93 11.57
CA SER A 256 33.01 11.67 12.19
C SER A 256 33.75 10.54 11.48
N PHE A 257 33.05 9.47 11.13
CA PHE A 257 33.60 8.37 10.33
C PHE A 257 34.07 8.85 8.94
N VAL A 258 33.23 9.58 8.20
CA VAL A 258 33.54 10.11 6.86
C VAL A 258 34.80 10.97 6.87
N LEU A 259 35.01 11.73 7.95
CA LEU A 259 36.21 12.54 8.14
C LEU A 259 37.46 11.71 8.47
N GLN A 260 37.31 10.68 9.32
CA GLN A 260 38.44 10.04 9.99
C GLN A 260 38.87 8.71 9.35
N TRP A 261 38.07 8.07 8.51
CA TRP A 261 38.43 6.76 7.95
C TRP A 261 39.74 6.80 7.13
N THR A 262 39.96 7.87 6.36
CA THR A 262 41.18 8.05 5.54
C THR A 262 42.43 8.25 6.40
N PRO A 263 42.51 9.22 7.32
CA PRO A 263 43.70 9.38 8.17
C PRO A 263 43.97 8.18 9.06
N VAL A 264 42.93 7.55 9.62
CA VAL A 264 43.10 6.39 10.52
C VAL A 264 43.68 5.19 9.77
N LEU A 265 43.19 4.87 8.56
CA LEU A 265 43.77 3.78 7.76
C LEU A 265 45.18 4.11 7.28
N ARG A 266 45.44 5.37 6.91
CA ARG A 266 46.76 5.80 6.44
C ARG A 266 47.80 5.72 7.56
N ASP A 267 47.50 6.23 8.75
CA ASP A 267 48.44 6.19 9.88
C ASP A 267 48.76 4.73 10.27
N ALA A 268 47.77 3.81 10.17
CA ALA A 268 48.01 2.37 10.34
C ALA A 268 48.80 1.72 9.18
N ALA A 269 48.70 2.26 7.96
CA ALA A 269 49.40 1.77 6.77
C ALA A 269 50.85 2.27 6.69
N GLU A 270 51.12 3.49 7.16
CA GLU A 270 52.47 4.07 7.24
C GLU A 270 53.40 3.21 8.10
N GLY A 271 52.85 2.56 9.15
CA GLY A 271 53.60 1.59 9.96
C GLY A 271 54.03 0.31 9.23
N ILE A 272 53.47 0.02 8.05
CA ILE A 272 53.69 -1.22 7.27
C ILE A 272 54.23 -0.92 5.86
N GLY A 273 54.26 0.34 5.42
CA GLY A 273 54.78 0.76 4.12
C GLY A 273 53.89 0.41 2.91
N ILE A 274 52.57 0.31 3.10
CA ILE A 274 51.62 -0.11 2.05
C ILE A 274 50.86 1.11 1.47
N SER A 275 50.79 1.24 0.15
CA SER A 275 49.91 2.20 -0.53
C SER A 275 48.45 1.75 -0.49
N LEU A 276 47.54 2.63 -0.09
CA LEU A 276 46.12 2.30 0.08
C LEU A 276 45.30 2.54 -1.20
N PRO A 277 44.53 1.55 -1.68
CA PRO A 277 43.60 1.73 -2.79
C PRO A 277 42.29 2.37 -2.30
N TYR A 278 42.30 3.69 -2.10
CA TYR A 278 41.20 4.43 -1.48
C TYR A 278 39.85 4.23 -2.19
N GLY A 279 39.80 4.16 -3.53
CA GLY A 279 38.56 3.94 -4.26
C GLY A 279 38.00 2.51 -4.11
N VAL A 280 38.86 1.49 -3.96
CA VAL A 280 38.43 0.11 -3.68
C VAL A 280 37.91 -0.03 -2.25
N ILE A 281 38.59 0.62 -1.29
CA ILE A 281 38.15 0.70 0.11
C ILE A 281 36.77 1.37 0.20
N PHE A 282 36.64 2.53 -0.45
CA PHE A 282 35.37 3.25 -0.53
C PHE A 282 34.25 2.43 -1.19
N SER A 283 34.54 1.76 -2.30
CA SER A 283 33.58 0.87 -2.98
C SER A 283 33.13 -0.28 -2.08
N THR A 284 34.04 -0.79 -1.24
CA THR A 284 33.72 -1.85 -0.27
C THR A 284 32.77 -1.34 0.82
N PHE A 285 32.94 -0.12 1.30
CA PHE A 285 32.01 0.53 2.23
C PHE A 285 30.61 0.68 1.62
N MET A 286 30.51 1.12 0.37
CA MET A 286 29.21 1.23 -0.32
C MET A 286 28.50 -0.11 -0.52
N ILE A 287 29.25 -1.19 -0.74
CA ILE A 287 28.69 -2.56 -0.76
C ILE A 287 28.22 -2.97 0.64
N ALA A 288 28.98 -2.64 1.69
CA ALA A 288 28.60 -2.92 3.07
C ALA A 288 27.27 -2.23 3.46
N VAL A 289 27.10 -0.95 3.09
CA VAL A 289 25.82 -0.22 3.24
C VAL A 289 24.68 -0.96 2.54
N SER A 290 24.90 -1.42 1.31
CA SER A 290 23.90 -2.14 0.52
C SER A 290 23.49 -3.46 1.19
N ILE A 291 24.45 -4.24 1.70
CA ILE A 291 24.22 -5.47 2.47
C ILE A 291 23.43 -5.17 3.75
N GLY A 292 23.75 -4.06 4.43
CA GLY A 292 23.03 -3.58 5.60
C GLY A 292 21.55 -3.35 5.34
N SER A 293 21.22 -2.60 4.27
CA SER A 293 19.83 -2.31 3.91
C SER A 293 19.03 -3.58 3.54
N SER A 294 19.65 -4.53 2.84
CA SER A 294 19.01 -5.82 2.52
C SER A 294 18.79 -6.67 3.77
N SER A 295 19.76 -6.68 4.69
CA SER A 295 19.68 -7.40 5.97
C SER A 295 18.59 -6.84 6.87
N PHE A 296 18.44 -5.51 6.92
CA PHE A 296 17.37 -4.84 7.67
C PHE A 296 15.99 -5.33 7.24
N THR A 297 15.76 -5.38 5.93
CA THR A 297 14.47 -5.78 5.34
C THR A 297 14.09 -7.18 5.82
N PHE A 298 15.04 -8.11 5.84
CA PHE A 298 14.84 -9.46 6.35
C PHE A 298 14.61 -9.52 7.87
N LEU A 299 15.33 -8.69 8.64
CA LEU A 299 15.19 -8.64 10.10
C LEU A 299 13.85 -8.05 10.52
N GLN A 300 13.33 -7.06 9.78
CA GLN A 300 12.04 -6.43 10.04
C GLN A 300 10.86 -7.39 9.84
N GLU A 301 10.97 -8.38 8.95
CA GLU A 301 9.93 -9.41 8.81
C GLU A 301 9.77 -10.26 10.08
N LYS A 302 10.83 -10.41 10.87
CA LYS A 302 10.89 -11.32 12.02
C LYS A 302 10.78 -10.61 13.36
N TRP A 303 11.21 -9.35 13.47
CA TRP A 303 11.34 -8.63 14.73
C TRP A 303 10.83 -7.18 14.60
N PRO A 304 10.19 -6.63 15.64
CA PRO A 304 9.82 -5.22 15.66
C PRO A 304 11.07 -4.32 15.68
N CYS A 305 11.04 -3.23 14.92
CA CYS A 305 12.17 -2.33 14.68
C CYS A 305 12.87 -1.84 15.97
N LEU A 306 12.09 -1.58 17.02
CA LEU A 306 12.61 -1.08 18.29
C LEU A 306 13.50 -2.10 19.03
N SER A 307 13.22 -3.40 18.87
CA SER A 307 13.91 -4.46 19.60
C SER A 307 15.32 -4.66 19.10
N PHE A 308 15.55 -4.51 17.80
CA PHE A 308 16.87 -4.71 17.22
C PHE A 308 17.72 -3.43 17.14
N LEU A 309 17.10 -2.24 17.20
CA LEU A 309 17.81 -0.95 17.10
C LEU A 309 18.89 -0.78 18.18
N ARG A 310 18.64 -1.28 19.39
CA ARG A 310 19.62 -1.24 20.50
C ARG A 310 20.87 -2.05 20.18
N TYR A 311 20.70 -3.22 19.57
CA TYR A 311 21.82 -4.06 19.15
C TYR A 311 22.59 -3.41 18.00
N PHE A 312 21.91 -2.74 17.06
CA PHE A 312 22.59 -1.99 16.01
C PHE A 312 23.45 -0.85 16.54
N LEU A 313 22.91 -0.03 17.44
CA LEU A 313 23.67 1.05 18.07
C LEU A 313 24.85 0.51 18.89
N LEU A 314 24.67 -0.64 19.57
CA LEU A 314 25.74 -1.30 20.30
C LEU A 314 26.85 -1.81 19.35
N ILE A 315 26.47 -2.49 18.25
CA ILE A 315 27.42 -3.00 17.25
C ILE A 315 28.19 -1.84 16.60
N SER A 316 27.49 -0.76 16.25
CA SER A 316 28.08 0.47 15.69
C SER A 316 29.07 1.12 16.66
N SER A 317 28.72 1.20 17.96
CA SER A 317 29.65 1.71 18.97
C SER A 317 30.87 0.81 19.17
N LEU A 318 30.69 -0.51 19.16
CA LEU A 318 31.80 -1.46 19.28
C LEU A 318 32.71 -1.43 18.07
N SER A 319 32.15 -1.23 16.87
CA SER A 319 32.94 -1.20 15.64
C SER A 319 33.81 0.05 15.52
N LEU A 320 33.30 1.22 15.96
CA LEU A 320 34.09 2.45 16.05
C LEU A 320 35.08 2.48 17.22
N LEU A 321 35.00 1.55 18.18
CA LEU A 321 35.98 1.39 19.25
C LEU A 321 37.25 0.65 18.77
N LEU A 322 37.13 -0.20 17.75
CA LEU A 322 38.23 -1.03 17.26
C LEU A 322 39.49 -0.24 16.86
N PRO A 323 39.40 0.91 16.15
CA PRO A 323 40.59 1.69 15.81
C PRO A 323 41.31 2.31 17.01
N VAL A 324 40.60 2.54 18.11
CA VAL A 324 41.18 3.06 19.35
C VAL A 324 41.92 1.95 20.10
N VAL A 325 41.37 0.74 20.13
CA VAL A 325 41.95 -0.41 20.85
C VAL A 325 43.11 -1.04 20.07
N PHE A 326 43.03 -1.08 18.73
CA PHE A 326 44.01 -1.70 17.85
C PHE A 326 44.57 -0.73 16.80
N PRO A 327 45.24 0.37 17.20
CA PRO A 327 45.65 1.44 16.29
C PRO A 327 46.68 1.00 15.24
N ASN A 328 47.46 -0.05 15.54
CA ASN A 328 48.52 -0.53 14.64
C ASN A 328 48.04 -1.66 13.70
N ASN A 329 46.79 -2.13 13.83
CA ASN A 329 46.30 -3.25 13.03
C ASN A 329 45.29 -2.77 11.98
N ILE A 330 45.79 -2.49 10.78
CA ILE A 330 45.00 -2.03 9.64
C ILE A 330 43.81 -2.95 9.31
N TYR A 331 43.96 -4.27 9.49
CA TYR A 331 42.92 -5.23 9.15
C TYR A 331 41.74 -5.17 10.14
N VAL A 332 42.03 -5.00 11.43
CA VAL A 332 41.01 -4.87 12.47
C VAL A 332 40.27 -3.54 12.33
N ILE A 333 41.00 -2.46 12.03
CA ILE A 333 40.42 -1.14 11.73
C ILE A 333 39.48 -1.24 10.52
N TYR A 334 39.95 -1.83 9.42
CA TYR A 334 39.18 -1.98 8.19
C TYR A 334 37.92 -2.83 8.39
N LEU A 335 38.02 -3.93 9.15
CA LEU A 335 36.86 -4.76 9.50
C LEU A 335 35.84 -3.98 10.35
N GLY A 336 36.31 -3.20 11.32
CA GLY A 336 35.45 -2.33 12.14
C GLY A 336 34.68 -1.32 11.28
N PHE A 337 35.34 -0.69 10.31
CA PHE A 337 34.72 0.22 9.36
C PHE A 337 33.68 -0.46 8.46
N ILE A 338 33.96 -1.67 7.95
CA ILE A 338 32.97 -2.45 7.20
C ILE A 338 31.73 -2.76 8.05
N ILE A 339 31.92 -3.18 9.30
CA ILE A 339 30.80 -3.48 10.21
C ILE A 339 29.99 -2.20 10.50
N PHE A 340 30.65 -1.07 10.73
CA PHE A 340 29.99 0.23 10.90
C PHE A 340 29.12 0.57 9.69
N GLU A 341 29.66 0.48 8.48
CA GLU A 341 28.93 0.78 7.24
C GLU A 341 27.73 -0.16 7.00
N MET A 342 27.84 -1.44 7.36
CA MET A 342 26.68 -2.34 7.38
C MET A 342 25.58 -1.84 8.34
N THR A 343 25.93 -1.26 9.49
CA THR A 343 24.93 -0.68 10.41
C THR A 343 24.30 0.61 9.85
N VAL A 344 25.04 1.44 9.11
CA VAL A 344 24.50 2.64 8.42
C VAL A 344 23.45 2.27 7.38
N GLY A 345 23.68 1.20 6.62
CA GLY A 345 22.70 0.65 5.67
C GLY A 345 21.37 0.26 6.31
N ASN A 346 21.39 -0.25 7.55
CA ASN A 346 20.18 -0.63 8.28
C ASN A 346 19.33 0.59 8.69
N SER A 347 19.97 1.73 8.98
CA SER A 347 19.27 2.97 9.35
C SER A 347 18.58 3.65 8.17
N SER A 348 19.01 3.35 6.93
CA SER A 348 18.59 4.02 5.71
C SER A 348 17.40 3.34 5.01
N ALA A 349 17.00 2.15 5.47
CA ALA A 349 15.87 1.40 4.92
C ALA A 349 14.55 2.13 5.20
N ARG A 350 14.09 2.90 4.21
CA ARG A 350 12.82 3.63 4.26
C ARG A 350 11.65 2.69 4.59
N MET A 351 10.89 3.10 5.60
CA MET A 351 9.75 2.43 6.21
C MET A 351 8.57 2.36 5.21
N VAL A 352 8.31 1.21 4.60
CA VAL A 352 7.10 0.98 3.77
C VAL A 352 5.93 0.61 4.68
N LEU A 353 4.89 1.44 4.67
CA LEU A 353 3.71 1.34 5.53
C LEU A 353 2.52 0.75 4.76
N ALA A 354 2.08 -0.44 5.17
CA ALA A 354 0.70 -0.91 5.01
C ALA A 354 0.42 -1.91 6.14
N ASP A 355 -0.40 -1.57 7.15
CA ASP A 355 -0.80 -2.59 8.15
C ASP A 355 -1.89 -2.22 9.19
N LEU A 356 -2.93 -1.44 8.87
CA LEU A 356 -3.97 -1.10 9.87
C LEU A 356 -4.67 -2.35 10.44
N GLY A 357 -5.26 -3.17 9.57
CA GLY A 357 -6.02 -4.35 9.99
C GLY A 357 -5.15 -5.40 10.70
N ARG A 358 -3.89 -5.57 10.27
CA ARG A 358 -2.95 -6.48 10.93
C ARG A 358 -2.54 -5.95 12.30
N ARG A 359 -2.28 -4.65 12.46
CA ARG A 359 -1.89 -4.05 13.75
C ARG A 359 -3.01 -4.15 14.78
N ILE A 360 -4.26 -3.87 14.38
CA ILE A 360 -5.41 -4.05 15.27
C ILE A 360 -5.58 -5.53 15.63
N ARG A 361 -5.44 -6.46 14.67
CA ARG A 361 -5.47 -7.91 14.94
C ARG A 361 -4.36 -8.34 15.91
N VAL A 362 -3.13 -7.85 15.73
CA VAL A 362 -2.00 -8.17 16.62
C VAL A 362 -2.26 -7.62 18.02
N ALA A 363 -2.74 -6.38 18.16
CA ALA A 363 -3.09 -5.78 19.45
C ALA A 363 -4.19 -6.58 20.17
N ILE A 364 -5.25 -6.99 19.46
CA ILE A 364 -6.32 -7.83 20.01
C ILE A 364 -5.83 -9.25 20.30
N GLY A 365 -4.93 -9.79 19.49
CA GLY A 365 -4.34 -11.12 19.62
C GLY A 365 -3.43 -11.25 20.85
N LYS A 366 -2.68 -10.19 21.21
CA LYS A 366 -1.89 -10.13 22.46
C LYS A 366 -2.75 -10.36 23.70
N LEU A 367 -3.96 -9.79 23.71
CA LEU A 367 -4.93 -9.99 24.79
C LEU A 367 -5.44 -11.44 24.88
N GLY A 368 -5.36 -12.19 23.77
CA GLY A 368 -5.61 -13.63 23.72
C GLY A 368 -4.52 -14.48 24.38
N GLN A 369 -3.27 -14.00 24.37
CA GLN A 369 -2.10 -14.70 24.93
C GLN A 369 -1.86 -14.39 26.41
N ALA A 370 -2.32 -13.23 26.91
CA ALA A 370 -2.20 -12.85 28.31
C ALA A 370 -2.97 -13.80 29.25
N THR A 371 -2.28 -14.38 30.23
CA THR A 371 -2.82 -15.37 31.19
C THR A 371 -3.81 -14.75 32.18
N VAL A 372 -3.59 -13.48 32.56
CA VAL A 372 -4.46 -12.69 33.44
C VAL A 372 -4.71 -11.34 32.76
N ILE A 373 -5.97 -10.89 32.76
CA ILE A 373 -6.38 -9.65 32.10
C ILE A 373 -6.65 -8.61 33.17
N ASN A 374 -5.69 -7.69 33.32
CA ASN A 374 -5.75 -6.56 34.23
C ASN A 374 -6.08 -5.27 33.47
N GLU A 375 -6.38 -4.20 34.20
CA GLU A 375 -6.67 -2.88 33.61
C GLU A 375 -5.49 -2.34 32.79
N ASP A 376 -4.26 -2.62 33.23
CA ASP A 376 -3.03 -2.22 32.52
C ASP A 376 -2.91 -2.85 31.13
N GLU A 377 -3.20 -4.16 31.02
CA GLU A 377 -3.19 -4.89 29.74
C GLU A 377 -4.24 -4.34 28.77
N VAL A 378 -5.42 -3.99 29.29
CA VAL A 378 -6.48 -3.35 28.49
C VAL A 378 -6.05 -1.95 28.05
N ASN A 379 -5.41 -1.18 28.93
CA ASN A 379 -4.91 0.16 28.61
C ASN A 379 -3.80 0.13 27.54
N GLU A 380 -2.91 -0.86 27.59
CA GLU A 380 -1.87 -1.07 26.59
C GLU A 380 -2.46 -1.46 25.23
N MET A 381 -3.39 -2.43 25.21
CA MET A 381 -4.11 -2.82 23.99
C MET A 381 -4.85 -1.63 23.38
N LEU A 382 -5.59 -0.85 24.18
CA LEU A 382 -6.28 0.34 23.70
C LEU A 382 -5.31 1.38 23.14
N LYS A 383 -4.12 1.52 23.73
CA LYS A 383 -3.08 2.43 23.23
C LYS A 383 -2.55 1.98 21.87
N GLU A 384 -2.36 0.68 21.65
CA GLU A 384 -1.97 0.13 20.35
C GLU A 384 -3.06 0.31 19.29
N VAL A 385 -4.32 0.03 19.63
CA VAL A 385 -5.47 0.25 18.72
C VAL A 385 -5.60 1.73 18.37
N CYS A 386 -5.52 2.63 19.35
CA CYS A 386 -5.55 4.07 19.12
C CYS A 386 -4.41 4.54 18.23
N LYS A 387 -3.19 4.01 18.44
CA LYS A 387 -2.03 4.32 17.60
C LYS A 387 -2.27 3.87 16.17
N ALA A 388 -2.78 2.66 15.95
CA ALA A 388 -3.08 2.15 14.62
C ALA A 388 -4.14 3.01 13.90
N LEU A 389 -5.18 3.46 14.61
CA LEU A 389 -6.21 4.36 14.06
C LEU A 389 -5.63 5.73 13.69
N MET A 390 -4.78 6.32 14.54
CA MET A 390 -4.13 7.60 14.23
C MET A 390 -3.17 7.49 13.03
N GLU A 391 -2.39 6.40 12.94
CA GLU A 391 -1.56 6.09 11.77
C GLU A 391 -2.37 5.84 10.50
N SER A 392 -3.69 5.67 10.65
CA SER A 392 -4.66 5.48 9.57
C SER A 392 -5.46 6.72 9.23
N ASP A 393 -4.95 7.86 9.64
CA ASP A 393 -5.50 9.17 9.35
C ASP A 393 -6.92 9.37 9.90
N VAL A 394 -7.26 8.65 10.99
CA VAL A 394 -8.47 8.89 11.79
C VAL A 394 -8.24 10.09 12.72
N ASN A 395 -9.23 10.96 12.85
CA ASN A 395 -9.13 12.16 13.68
C ASN A 395 -8.74 11.85 15.13
N ILE A 396 -7.69 12.51 15.63
CA ILE A 396 -7.16 12.32 16.98
C ILE A 396 -8.24 12.56 18.05
N LYS A 397 -9.14 13.53 17.83
CA LYS A 397 -10.24 13.82 18.74
C LYS A 397 -11.23 12.66 18.82
N LEU A 398 -11.55 12.04 17.68
CA LEU A 398 -12.42 10.87 17.62
C LEU A 398 -11.77 9.65 18.28
N VAL A 399 -10.46 9.45 18.06
CA VAL A 399 -9.70 8.36 18.73
C VAL A 399 -9.65 8.57 20.24
N ALA A 400 -9.44 9.80 20.72
CA ALA A 400 -9.46 10.11 22.14
C ALA A 400 -10.85 9.83 22.76
N LYS A 401 -11.93 10.27 22.10
CA LYS A 401 -13.31 10.02 22.53
C LYS A 401 -13.64 8.52 22.55
N LEU A 402 -13.22 7.78 21.52
CA LEU A 402 -13.35 6.33 21.45
C LEU A 402 -12.68 5.65 22.66
N ARG A 403 -11.44 6.04 22.97
CA ARG A 403 -10.69 5.49 24.10
C ARG A 403 -11.40 5.74 25.43
N GLU A 404 -11.91 6.95 25.64
CA GLU A 404 -12.66 7.29 26.86
C GLU A 404 -13.97 6.51 26.97
N ASN A 405 -14.72 6.37 25.88
CA ASN A 405 -15.97 5.61 25.87
C ASN A 405 -15.75 4.12 26.14
N ILE A 406 -14.70 3.53 25.57
CA ILE A 406 -14.35 2.14 25.83
C ILE A 406 -13.95 1.96 27.30
N LYS A 407 -13.15 2.87 27.87
CA LYS A 407 -12.79 2.84 29.31
C LYS A 407 -14.01 2.91 30.21
N LYS A 408 -14.93 3.84 29.94
CA LYS A 408 -16.17 4.00 30.72
C LYS A 408 -17.09 2.77 30.62
N SER A 409 -17.07 2.09 29.47
CA SER A 409 -17.91 0.92 29.21
C SER A 409 -17.33 -0.39 29.77
N LEU A 410 -16.05 -0.39 30.17
CA LEU A 410 -15.34 -1.52 30.76
C LEU A 410 -15.24 -1.34 32.28
N ASN A 411 -16.36 -1.43 32.99
CA ASN A 411 -16.35 -1.56 34.45
C ASN A 411 -15.93 -2.98 34.84
N PHE A 412 -14.76 -3.12 35.47
CA PHE A 412 -14.25 -4.42 35.94
C PHE A 412 -15.01 -4.98 37.15
N GLU A 413 -15.72 -4.13 37.88
CA GLU A 413 -16.52 -4.49 39.06
C GLU A 413 -17.86 -5.15 38.67
N ASP A 414 -18.42 -4.80 37.51
CA ASP A 414 -19.70 -5.34 36.99
C ASP A 414 -19.52 -6.62 36.14
N MET A 415 -18.28 -7.07 35.90
CA MET A 415 -18.02 -8.23 35.06
C MET A 415 -18.33 -9.54 35.81
N ALA A 416 -19.55 -10.04 35.63
CA ALA A 416 -20.02 -11.30 36.22
C ALA A 416 -19.00 -12.45 36.08
N GLY A 417 -18.69 -13.11 37.21
CA GLY A 417 -17.79 -14.25 37.29
C GLY A 417 -18.33 -15.44 36.48
N GLY A 418 -17.82 -15.63 35.27
CA GLY A 418 -18.23 -16.71 34.36
C GLY A 418 -18.17 -16.32 32.88
N VAL A 419 -18.17 -15.03 32.56
CA VAL A 419 -18.00 -14.56 31.18
C VAL A 419 -16.52 -14.49 30.83
N ASN A 420 -16.14 -15.01 29.66
CA ASN A 420 -14.78 -14.88 29.15
C ASN A 420 -14.47 -13.39 28.92
N LYS A 421 -13.74 -12.78 29.88
CA LYS A 421 -13.37 -11.35 29.90
C LYS A 421 -12.79 -10.88 28.56
N ARG A 422 -12.05 -11.75 27.85
CA ARG A 422 -11.49 -11.48 26.50
C ARG A 422 -12.56 -11.15 25.48
N ARG A 423 -13.60 -11.99 25.43
CA ARG A 423 -14.70 -11.85 24.46
C ARG A 423 -15.53 -10.61 24.77
N LEU A 424 -15.69 -10.27 26.05
CA LEU A 424 -16.38 -9.05 26.46
C LEU A 424 -15.62 -7.81 26.00
N ILE A 425 -14.31 -7.73 26.26
CA ILE A 425 -13.47 -6.61 25.81
C ILE A 425 -13.51 -6.46 24.29
N GLN A 426 -13.34 -7.56 23.54
CA GLN A 426 -13.44 -7.54 22.08
C GLN A 426 -14.81 -7.05 21.59
N LYS A 427 -15.89 -7.51 22.23
CA LYS A 427 -17.26 -7.08 21.91
C LYS A 427 -17.46 -5.58 22.19
N THR A 428 -16.95 -5.07 23.31
CA THR A 428 -17.05 -3.65 23.66
C THR A 428 -16.27 -2.78 22.68
N VAL A 429 -15.03 -3.15 22.34
CA VAL A 429 -14.23 -2.44 21.32
C VAL A 429 -14.95 -2.45 19.97
N PHE A 430 -15.50 -3.59 19.55
CA PHE A 430 -16.29 -3.69 18.32
C PHE A 430 -17.52 -2.77 18.35
N GLN A 431 -18.28 -2.78 19.45
CA GLN A 431 -19.48 -1.95 19.59
C GLN A 431 -19.15 -0.45 19.55
N GLU A 432 -18.08 -0.02 20.21
CA GLU A 432 -17.66 1.39 20.19
C GLU A 432 -17.12 1.82 18.81
N LEU A 433 -16.44 0.92 18.08
CA LEU A 433 -16.08 1.17 16.68
C LEU A 433 -17.31 1.28 15.77
N VAL A 434 -18.32 0.44 15.98
CA VAL A 434 -19.60 0.52 15.25
C VAL A 434 -20.29 1.85 15.54
N LYS A 435 -20.40 2.28 16.80
CA LYS A 435 -20.99 3.58 17.19
C LYS A 435 -20.26 4.79 16.59
N LEU A 436 -18.98 4.65 16.27
CA LEU A 436 -18.21 5.73 15.66
C LEU A 436 -18.51 5.87 14.16
N VAL A 437 -18.92 4.78 13.52
CA VAL A 437 -19.25 4.70 12.09
C VAL A 437 -20.75 4.88 11.84
N ASP A 438 -21.59 4.53 12.81
CA ASP A 438 -23.04 4.58 12.71
C ASP A 438 -23.57 5.90 13.31
N PRO A 439 -24.19 6.79 12.50
CA PRO A 439 -24.78 8.02 13.02
C PRO A 439 -26.16 7.81 13.67
N ASP A 440 -26.67 6.58 13.77
CA ASP A 440 -28.05 6.27 14.21
C ASP A 440 -29.14 6.90 13.33
N VAL A 441 -28.78 7.32 12.11
CA VAL A 441 -29.68 7.92 11.11
C VAL A 441 -29.94 6.92 10.00
N LYS A 442 -31.21 6.67 9.69
CA LYS A 442 -31.58 5.78 8.58
C LYS A 442 -31.23 6.46 7.25
N PRO A 443 -30.58 5.75 6.31
CA PRO A 443 -30.30 6.28 4.99
C PRO A 443 -31.58 6.55 4.21
N PHE A 444 -31.51 7.51 3.28
CA PHE A 444 -32.61 7.77 2.35
C PHE A 444 -32.88 6.52 1.51
N VAL A 445 -34.16 6.12 1.46
CA VAL A 445 -34.62 5.00 0.64
C VAL A 445 -35.53 5.55 -0.45
N PRO A 446 -35.18 5.38 -1.74
CA PRO A 446 -36.01 5.86 -2.84
C PRO A 446 -37.36 5.13 -2.88
N GLN A 447 -38.41 5.84 -3.30
CA GLN A 447 -39.77 5.32 -3.39
C GLN A 447 -40.10 4.96 -4.85
N LYS A 448 -40.57 3.73 -5.11
CA LYS A 448 -41.00 3.29 -6.45
C LYS A 448 -42.25 4.05 -6.88
N GLY A 449 -42.35 4.38 -8.17
CA GLY A 449 -43.46 5.15 -8.73
C GLY A 449 -43.46 6.64 -8.40
N LYS A 450 -42.47 7.13 -7.63
CA LYS A 450 -42.22 8.57 -7.41
C LYS A 450 -40.89 8.95 -8.06
N THR A 451 -40.76 10.19 -8.51
CA THR A 451 -39.47 10.74 -8.92
C THR A 451 -38.64 11.03 -7.67
N ASN A 452 -37.44 10.45 -7.60
CA ASN A 452 -36.44 10.67 -6.56
C ASN A 452 -35.26 11.41 -7.18
N VAL A 453 -35.02 12.65 -6.74
CA VAL A 453 -33.92 13.50 -7.22
C VAL A 453 -32.75 13.41 -6.24
N ILE A 454 -31.60 12.94 -6.72
CA ILE A 454 -30.40 12.71 -5.93
C ILE A 454 -29.28 13.62 -6.45
N MET A 455 -28.83 14.56 -5.62
CA MET A 455 -27.77 15.50 -5.97
C MET A 455 -26.42 15.04 -5.40
N PHE A 456 -25.40 14.95 -6.24
CA PHE A 456 -24.06 14.56 -5.82
C PHE A 456 -23.17 15.78 -5.60
N VAL A 457 -22.53 15.85 -4.44
CA VAL A 457 -21.60 16.92 -4.06
C VAL A 457 -20.31 16.34 -3.51
N GLY A 458 -19.24 17.13 -3.51
CA GLY A 458 -17.94 16.69 -3.00
C GLY A 458 -16.75 17.30 -3.71
N LEU A 459 -15.56 17.00 -3.21
CA LEU A 459 -14.31 17.61 -3.67
C LEU A 459 -13.97 17.25 -5.11
N GLN A 460 -13.12 18.07 -5.73
CA GLN A 460 -12.54 17.74 -7.03
C GLN A 460 -11.74 16.43 -6.94
N GLY A 461 -11.96 15.52 -7.89
CA GLY A 461 -11.25 14.24 -7.93
C GLY A 461 -11.74 13.17 -6.94
N SER A 462 -12.82 13.41 -6.18
CA SER A 462 -13.37 12.44 -5.22
C SER A 462 -14.14 11.28 -5.86
N GLY A 463 -14.30 11.28 -7.19
CA GLY A 463 -14.98 10.20 -7.92
C GLY A 463 -16.47 10.42 -8.19
N LYS A 464 -17.02 11.63 -7.98
CA LYS A 464 -18.45 11.98 -8.22
C LYS A 464 -19.05 11.42 -9.51
N THR A 465 -18.58 11.86 -10.68
CA THR A 465 -19.08 11.42 -12.00
C THR A 465 -19.11 9.89 -12.15
N THR A 466 -18.09 9.21 -11.64
CA THR A 466 -18.00 7.74 -11.64
C THR A 466 -19.04 7.14 -10.69
N SER A 467 -19.14 7.64 -9.46
CA SER A 467 -20.14 7.20 -8.46
C SER A 467 -21.58 7.46 -8.91
N CYS A 468 -21.86 8.57 -9.60
CA CYS A 468 -23.16 8.85 -10.18
C CYS A 468 -23.57 7.75 -11.17
N THR A 469 -22.63 7.37 -12.07
CA THR A 469 -22.87 6.29 -13.04
C THR A 469 -23.09 4.95 -12.33
N LYS A 470 -22.26 4.63 -11.34
CA LYS A 470 -22.38 3.39 -10.55
C LYS A 470 -23.71 3.29 -9.80
N LEU A 471 -24.14 4.38 -9.16
CA LEU A 471 -25.43 4.43 -8.46
C LEU A 471 -26.61 4.25 -9.41
N ALA A 472 -26.61 4.96 -10.54
CA ALA A 472 -27.67 4.85 -11.54
C ALA A 472 -27.73 3.43 -12.15
N TYR A 473 -26.59 2.79 -12.39
CA TYR A 473 -26.50 1.41 -12.87
C TYR A 473 -26.99 0.40 -11.82
N TYR A 474 -26.64 0.61 -10.55
CA TYR A 474 -27.11 -0.22 -9.43
C TYR A 474 -28.65 -0.22 -9.34
N TYR A 475 -29.29 0.94 -9.43
CA TYR A 475 -30.75 1.02 -9.43
C TYR A 475 -31.37 0.48 -10.74
N GLN A 476 -30.71 0.68 -11.89
CA GLN A 476 -31.15 0.08 -13.15
C GLN A 476 -31.20 -1.45 -13.08
N LYS A 477 -30.18 -2.09 -12.47
CA LYS A 477 -30.17 -3.54 -12.21
C LYS A 477 -31.31 -4.00 -11.31
N LYS A 478 -31.74 -3.15 -10.37
CA LYS A 478 -32.90 -3.39 -9.50
C LYS A 478 -34.26 -3.09 -10.17
N GLY A 479 -34.25 -2.79 -11.48
CA GLY A 479 -35.44 -2.56 -12.30
C GLY A 479 -36.04 -1.15 -12.18
N TRP A 480 -35.25 -0.16 -11.75
CA TRP A 480 -35.67 1.24 -11.70
C TRP A 480 -35.38 1.96 -13.02
N LYS A 481 -36.21 2.95 -13.37
CA LYS A 481 -35.88 3.88 -14.47
C LYS A 481 -34.95 4.97 -13.95
N SER A 482 -33.65 4.80 -14.18
CA SER A 482 -32.61 5.75 -13.77
C SER A 482 -32.09 6.60 -14.93
N CYS A 483 -31.71 7.84 -14.64
CA CYS A 483 -31.06 8.77 -15.56
C CYS A 483 -30.01 9.63 -14.87
N LEU A 484 -29.16 10.26 -15.67
CA LEU A 484 -28.04 11.09 -15.21
C LEU A 484 -28.10 12.49 -15.81
N ILE A 485 -27.80 13.51 -15.01
CA ILE A 485 -27.71 14.90 -15.44
C ILE A 485 -26.30 15.40 -15.13
N CYS A 486 -25.60 15.91 -16.14
CA CYS A 486 -24.28 16.52 -15.97
C CYS A 486 -24.44 18.03 -15.77
N ALA A 487 -24.32 18.48 -14.52
CA ALA A 487 -24.28 19.89 -14.13
C ALA A 487 -22.86 20.33 -13.73
N ASP A 488 -21.82 19.65 -14.25
CA ASP A 488 -20.42 20.08 -14.14
C ASP A 488 -20.03 20.85 -15.41
N THR A 489 -20.24 22.17 -15.39
CA THR A 489 -19.90 23.09 -16.49
C THR A 489 -18.47 23.61 -16.41
N PHE A 490 -17.77 23.37 -15.28
CA PHE A 490 -16.46 23.95 -15.02
C PHE A 490 -15.32 23.06 -15.56
N ARG A 491 -15.43 21.74 -15.43
CA ARG A 491 -14.37 20.83 -15.86
C ARG A 491 -14.47 20.52 -17.36
N ALA A 492 -13.41 20.81 -18.10
CA ALA A 492 -13.28 20.44 -19.51
C ALA A 492 -13.47 18.91 -19.70
N GLY A 493 -14.39 18.54 -20.60
CA GLY A 493 -14.72 17.14 -20.89
C GLY A 493 -15.52 16.40 -19.81
N ALA A 494 -16.08 17.09 -18.81
CA ALA A 494 -16.94 16.45 -17.81
C ALA A 494 -18.19 15.80 -18.44
N PHE A 495 -18.85 16.54 -19.33
CA PHE A 495 -20.01 16.01 -20.04
C PHE A 495 -19.66 14.82 -20.93
N ASP A 496 -18.52 14.87 -21.63
CA ASP A 496 -18.06 13.74 -22.46
C ASP A 496 -17.72 12.51 -21.62
N GLN A 497 -17.11 12.68 -20.45
CA GLN A 497 -16.84 11.58 -19.53
C GLN A 497 -18.14 10.94 -19.04
N LEU A 498 -19.11 11.76 -18.59
CA LEU A 498 -20.41 11.26 -18.14
C LEU A 498 -21.14 10.55 -19.29
N LYS A 499 -21.16 11.14 -20.49
CA LYS A 499 -21.76 10.57 -21.70
C LYS A 499 -21.15 9.22 -22.06
N GLN A 500 -19.84 9.06 -22.04
CA GLN A 500 -19.18 7.78 -22.30
C GLN A 500 -19.57 6.72 -21.27
N ASN A 501 -19.60 7.09 -19.99
CA ASN A 501 -20.00 6.20 -18.90
C ASN A 501 -21.46 5.76 -19.02
N CYS A 502 -22.36 6.70 -19.29
CA CYS A 502 -23.78 6.45 -19.50
C CYS A 502 -24.03 5.56 -20.72
N THR A 503 -23.30 5.79 -21.82
CA THR A 503 -23.41 4.98 -23.04
C THR A 503 -22.98 3.53 -22.78
N LYS A 504 -21.88 3.32 -22.04
CA LYS A 504 -21.41 1.98 -21.63
C LYS A 504 -22.43 1.27 -20.74
N ALA A 505 -23.05 2.00 -19.81
CA ALA A 505 -24.05 1.46 -18.89
C ALA A 505 -25.47 1.37 -19.47
N ARG A 506 -25.72 1.94 -20.66
CA ARG A 506 -27.05 2.10 -21.27
C ARG A 506 -28.02 2.88 -20.37
N ILE A 507 -27.55 3.98 -19.80
CA ILE A 507 -28.32 4.88 -18.93
C ILE A 507 -28.60 6.18 -19.71
N PRO A 508 -29.85 6.65 -19.77
CA PRO A 508 -30.19 7.95 -20.36
C PRO A 508 -29.49 9.09 -19.62
N PHE A 509 -28.99 10.08 -20.36
CA PHE A 509 -28.26 11.20 -19.80
C PHE A 509 -28.70 12.55 -20.40
N TYR A 510 -28.50 13.62 -19.65
CA TYR A 510 -28.75 15.01 -20.05
C TYR A 510 -27.56 15.89 -19.69
N GLY A 511 -27.30 16.91 -20.50
CA GLY A 511 -26.26 17.92 -20.31
C GLY A 511 -26.15 18.78 -21.55
N SER A 512 -25.31 19.82 -21.48
CA SER A 512 -25.15 20.80 -22.56
C SER A 512 -23.67 21.07 -22.81
N TYR A 513 -23.30 21.29 -24.07
CA TYR A 513 -21.97 21.78 -24.46
C TYR A 513 -21.90 23.31 -24.49
N THR A 514 -23.06 23.98 -24.57
CA THR A 514 -23.15 25.43 -24.82
C THR A 514 -23.62 26.21 -23.60
N GLU A 515 -24.40 25.57 -22.73
CA GLU A 515 -24.90 26.22 -21.51
C GLU A 515 -23.81 26.22 -20.45
N VAL A 516 -23.58 27.38 -19.85
CA VAL A 516 -22.53 27.60 -18.85
C VAL A 516 -23.08 27.57 -17.44
N ASP A 517 -24.38 27.86 -17.27
CA ASP A 517 -25.02 27.90 -15.96
C ASP A 517 -25.48 26.49 -15.52
N PRO A 518 -24.88 25.91 -14.45
CA PRO A 518 -25.28 24.58 -13.98
C PRO A 518 -26.70 24.55 -13.39
N VAL A 519 -27.23 25.68 -12.92
CA VAL A 519 -28.60 25.77 -12.38
C VAL A 519 -29.62 25.50 -13.48
N VAL A 520 -29.42 26.13 -14.65
CA VAL A 520 -30.28 25.96 -15.83
C VAL A 520 -30.22 24.52 -16.34
N ILE A 521 -29.02 23.94 -16.43
CA ILE A 521 -28.84 22.55 -16.89
C ILE A 521 -29.51 21.57 -15.93
N ALA A 522 -29.30 21.74 -14.62
CA ALA A 522 -29.86 20.87 -13.60
C ALA A 522 -31.40 20.93 -13.61
N LYS A 523 -31.98 22.13 -13.63
CA LYS A 523 -33.44 22.34 -13.65
C LYS A 523 -34.08 21.75 -14.90
N ASN A 524 -33.57 22.11 -16.10
CA ASN A 524 -34.12 21.61 -17.36
C ASN A 524 -33.97 20.09 -17.49
N GLY A 525 -32.87 19.51 -17.01
CA GLY A 525 -32.65 18.07 -16.99
C GLY A 525 -33.64 17.35 -16.07
N VAL A 526 -33.86 17.88 -14.86
CA VAL A 526 -34.80 17.30 -13.89
C VAL A 526 -36.22 17.38 -14.42
N ASP A 527 -36.63 18.52 -14.97
CA ASP A 527 -37.98 18.71 -15.52
C ASP A 527 -38.24 17.77 -16.71
N LYS A 528 -37.26 17.62 -17.61
CA LYS A 528 -37.34 16.67 -18.73
C LYS A 528 -37.54 15.24 -18.24
N PHE A 529 -36.71 14.77 -17.32
CA PHE A 529 -36.80 13.38 -16.86
C PHE A 529 -37.98 13.12 -15.93
N LYS A 530 -38.50 14.13 -15.23
CA LYS A 530 -39.79 14.07 -14.53
C LYS A 530 -40.94 13.85 -15.52
N GLN A 531 -40.96 14.58 -16.64
CA GLN A 531 -41.98 14.40 -17.70
C GLN A 531 -41.89 13.03 -18.37
N ASP A 532 -40.67 12.52 -18.60
CA ASP A 532 -40.44 11.19 -19.18
C ASP A 532 -40.72 10.03 -18.20
N GLY A 533 -41.12 10.33 -16.95
CA GLY A 533 -41.49 9.33 -15.94
C GLY A 533 -40.32 8.52 -15.39
N PHE A 534 -39.14 9.14 -15.25
CA PHE A 534 -38.00 8.53 -14.55
C PHE A 534 -38.18 8.57 -13.04
N GLU A 535 -37.74 7.51 -12.38
CA GLU A 535 -37.89 7.31 -10.93
C GLU A 535 -36.63 7.73 -10.16
N ILE A 536 -35.44 7.56 -10.76
CA ILE A 536 -34.16 7.90 -10.14
C ILE A 536 -33.44 8.91 -11.02
N ILE A 537 -33.38 10.16 -10.60
CA ILE A 537 -32.70 11.24 -11.31
C ILE A 537 -31.43 11.59 -10.53
N VAL A 538 -30.26 11.29 -11.09
CA VAL A 538 -28.97 11.58 -10.45
C VAL A 538 -28.33 12.82 -11.09
N VAL A 539 -28.03 13.84 -10.28
CA VAL A 539 -27.41 15.10 -10.72
C VAL A 539 -25.93 15.11 -10.30
N ASP A 540 -25.02 15.07 -11.29
CA ASP A 540 -23.57 15.20 -11.10
C ASP A 540 -23.18 16.68 -11.11
N THR A 541 -22.59 17.18 -10.02
CA THR A 541 -22.14 18.57 -9.91
C THR A 541 -20.62 18.68 -9.98
N SER A 542 -20.12 19.88 -10.28
CA SER A 542 -18.70 20.20 -10.27
C SER A 542 -18.03 19.89 -8.92
N GLY A 543 -16.72 19.61 -8.95
CA GLY A 543 -15.93 19.44 -7.73
C GLY A 543 -15.57 20.76 -7.09
N ARG A 544 -15.84 20.90 -5.78
CA ARG A 544 -15.76 22.19 -5.08
C ARG A 544 -14.76 22.10 -3.93
N HIS A 545 -13.88 23.10 -3.77
CA HIS A 545 -12.95 23.18 -2.64
C HIS A 545 -13.43 24.24 -1.64
N LYS A 546 -13.25 24.00 -0.32
CA LYS A 546 -13.73 24.88 0.78
C LYS A 546 -13.29 26.35 0.66
N GLN A 547 -12.21 26.62 -0.06
CA GLN A 547 -11.63 27.95 -0.18
C GLN A 547 -12.36 28.88 -1.16
N GLU A 548 -13.33 28.35 -1.92
CA GLU A 548 -14.05 29.11 -2.95
C GLU A 548 -15.51 29.34 -2.55
N ALA A 549 -15.78 30.47 -1.88
CA ALA A 549 -17.11 30.82 -1.39
C ALA A 549 -18.15 30.95 -2.51
N SER A 550 -17.76 31.49 -3.67
CA SER A 550 -18.60 31.63 -4.86
C SER A 550 -19.13 30.29 -5.37
N LEU A 551 -18.30 29.24 -5.31
CA LEU A 551 -18.73 27.89 -5.69
C LEU A 551 -19.64 27.24 -4.64
N PHE A 552 -19.54 27.58 -3.35
CA PHE A 552 -20.51 27.07 -2.38
C PHE A 552 -21.90 27.70 -2.57
N GLU A 553 -21.93 28.97 -2.97
CA GLU A 553 -23.16 29.68 -3.29
C GLU A 553 -23.85 29.12 -4.54
N GLU A 554 -23.10 28.86 -5.61
CA GLU A 554 -23.63 28.21 -6.81
C GLU A 554 -24.21 26.81 -6.50
N MET A 555 -23.56 26.04 -5.62
CA MET A 555 -24.07 24.72 -5.20
C MET A 555 -25.42 24.84 -4.49
N LEU A 556 -25.54 25.82 -3.61
CA LEU A 556 -26.78 26.12 -2.91
C LEU A 556 -27.87 26.56 -3.90
N GLN A 557 -27.54 27.36 -4.90
CA GLN A 557 -28.46 27.76 -5.96
C GLN A 557 -28.96 26.55 -6.77
N VAL A 558 -28.06 25.63 -7.16
CA VAL A 558 -28.45 24.38 -7.84
C VAL A 558 -29.37 23.54 -6.95
N SER A 559 -29.02 23.36 -5.68
CA SER A 559 -29.84 22.61 -4.71
C SER A 559 -31.23 23.22 -4.56
N ASN A 560 -31.32 24.55 -4.43
CA ASN A 560 -32.59 25.25 -4.28
C ASN A 560 -33.45 25.19 -5.56
N ALA A 561 -32.81 25.13 -6.73
CA ALA A 561 -33.53 25.09 -8.01
C ALA A 561 -34.13 23.71 -8.33
N ILE A 562 -33.47 22.63 -7.91
CA ILE A 562 -33.92 21.25 -8.21
C ILE A 562 -34.67 20.59 -7.06
N ASP A 563 -34.56 21.12 -5.84
CA ASP A 563 -35.16 20.59 -4.59
C ASP A 563 -34.91 19.08 -4.43
N PRO A 564 -33.65 18.65 -4.20
CA PRO A 564 -33.29 17.24 -4.21
C PRO A 564 -33.83 16.51 -2.97
N ASP A 565 -34.41 15.31 -3.16
CA ASP A 565 -34.87 14.45 -2.05
C ASP A 565 -33.69 13.96 -1.19
N SER A 566 -32.49 13.83 -1.79
CA SER A 566 -31.27 13.44 -1.08
C SER A 566 -30.04 14.08 -1.69
N VAL A 567 -29.19 14.65 -0.85
CA VAL A 567 -27.85 15.12 -1.23
C VAL A 567 -26.80 14.13 -0.74
N VAL A 568 -26.00 13.63 -1.67
CA VAL A 568 -24.96 12.63 -1.41
C VAL A 568 -23.58 13.28 -1.46
N PHE A 569 -22.86 13.24 -0.35
CA PHE A 569 -21.48 13.69 -0.29
C PHE A 569 -20.53 12.55 -0.66
N VAL A 570 -19.80 12.72 -1.77
CA VAL A 570 -18.81 11.76 -2.25
C VAL A 570 -17.41 12.17 -1.80
N MET A 571 -16.77 11.28 -1.06
CA MET A 571 -15.42 11.49 -0.55
C MET A 571 -14.46 10.38 -1.01
N ASP A 572 -13.20 10.77 -1.16
CA ASP A 572 -12.09 9.86 -1.42
C ASP A 572 -11.56 9.30 -0.10
N ALA A 573 -11.38 7.98 -0.01
CA ALA A 573 -10.85 7.31 1.17
C ALA A 573 -9.45 7.82 1.59
N SER A 574 -8.69 8.47 0.69
CA SER A 574 -7.33 8.97 0.93
C SER A 574 -7.24 10.36 1.58
N ILE A 575 -8.34 11.11 1.69
CA ILE A 575 -8.35 12.51 2.18
C ILE A 575 -7.78 12.64 3.62
N GLY A 576 -7.87 11.59 4.43
CA GLY A 576 -7.34 11.56 5.79
C GLY A 576 -7.95 12.62 6.71
N GLN A 577 -7.10 13.34 7.45
CA GLN A 577 -7.51 14.28 8.52
C GLN A 577 -8.28 15.52 8.02
N ALA A 578 -8.04 15.95 6.77
CA ALA A 578 -8.71 17.12 6.20
C ALA A 578 -10.21 16.90 5.96
N CYS A 579 -10.66 15.64 6.05
CA CYS A 579 -12.03 15.23 5.76
C CYS A 579 -13.05 15.91 6.68
N GLU A 580 -12.79 16.01 7.98
CA GLU A 580 -13.72 16.61 8.96
C GLU A 580 -14.08 18.05 8.58
N ALA A 581 -13.07 18.88 8.30
CA ALA A 581 -13.26 20.29 7.99
C ALA A 581 -13.97 20.54 6.66
N GLN A 582 -13.84 19.61 5.71
CA GLN A 582 -14.48 19.65 4.40
C GLN A 582 -15.92 19.16 4.49
N ALA A 583 -16.13 17.98 5.07
CA ALA A 583 -17.44 17.40 5.30
C ALA A 583 -18.35 18.35 6.09
N SER A 584 -17.81 18.98 7.15
CA SER A 584 -18.52 19.99 7.93
C SER A 584 -18.92 21.22 7.10
N ALA A 585 -18.06 21.70 6.20
CA ALA A 585 -18.37 22.85 5.36
C ALA A 585 -19.47 22.55 4.33
N PHE A 586 -19.47 21.35 3.73
CA PHE A 586 -20.55 20.90 2.86
C PHE A 586 -21.87 20.75 3.63
N SER A 587 -21.84 20.10 4.79
CA SER A 587 -23.01 19.91 5.65
C SER A 587 -23.61 21.22 6.17
N GLN A 588 -22.79 22.26 6.39
CA GLN A 588 -23.26 23.59 6.78
C GLN A 588 -23.91 24.37 5.63
N THR A 589 -23.58 24.05 4.37
CA THR A 589 -24.07 24.80 3.20
C THR A 589 -25.28 24.12 2.57
N VAL A 590 -25.24 22.79 2.44
CA VAL A 590 -26.33 21.98 1.87
C VAL A 590 -26.63 20.82 2.81
N ASN A 591 -27.89 20.42 2.86
CA ASN A 591 -28.35 19.36 3.74
C ASN A 591 -27.90 17.99 3.22
N VAL A 592 -26.68 17.57 3.58
CA VAL A 592 -26.10 16.28 3.21
C VAL A 592 -26.86 15.15 3.92
N GLY A 593 -27.59 14.35 3.14
CA GLY A 593 -28.39 13.23 3.65
C GLY A 593 -27.63 11.90 3.69
N SER A 594 -26.56 11.73 2.90
CA SER A 594 -25.81 10.47 2.84
C SER A 594 -24.37 10.66 2.37
N VAL A 595 -23.50 9.70 2.67
CA VAL A 595 -22.08 9.70 2.28
C VAL A 595 -21.75 8.50 1.40
N ILE A 596 -20.92 8.71 0.36
CA ILE A 596 -20.31 7.63 -0.42
C ILE A 596 -18.79 7.74 -0.29
N ILE A 597 -18.13 6.61 -0.05
CA ILE A 597 -16.67 6.53 0.02
C ILE A 597 -16.15 5.86 -1.25
N THR A 598 -15.21 6.49 -1.93
CA THR A 598 -14.60 5.96 -3.15
C THR A 598 -13.15 5.58 -2.93
N LYS A 599 -12.58 4.85 -3.90
CA LYS A 599 -11.16 4.45 -3.93
C LYS A 599 -10.72 3.59 -2.73
N LEU A 600 -11.62 2.73 -2.24
CA LEU A 600 -11.30 1.79 -1.16
C LEU A 600 -10.48 0.58 -1.62
N ASP A 601 -10.31 0.42 -2.94
CA ASP A 601 -9.36 -0.49 -3.59
C ASP A 601 -7.90 -0.03 -3.50
N GLY A 602 -7.67 1.26 -3.32
CA GLY A 602 -6.32 1.81 -3.15
C GLY A 602 -5.72 1.51 -1.77
N HIS A 603 -4.51 2.00 -1.53
CA HIS A 603 -3.85 1.96 -0.21
C HIS A 603 -4.49 2.89 0.85
N ALA A 604 -5.70 3.39 0.58
CA ALA A 604 -6.42 4.29 1.45
C ALA A 604 -6.91 3.55 2.70
N LYS A 605 -6.53 4.06 3.87
CA LYS A 605 -6.78 3.39 5.16
C LYS A 605 -8.20 3.61 5.70
N GLY A 606 -9.05 4.36 4.98
CA GLY A 606 -10.46 4.56 5.30
C GLY A 606 -10.74 5.47 6.50
N GLY A 607 -9.71 6.02 7.18
CA GLY A 607 -9.91 6.83 8.40
C GLY A 607 -10.63 8.16 8.18
N GLY A 608 -10.60 8.68 6.95
CA GLY A 608 -11.40 9.84 6.56
C GLY A 608 -12.91 9.57 6.65
N ALA A 609 -13.37 8.35 6.35
CA ALA A 609 -14.78 7.99 6.37
C ALA A 609 -15.42 8.19 7.75
N LEU A 610 -14.70 7.76 8.80
CA LEU A 610 -15.10 7.95 10.20
C LEU A 610 -15.25 9.44 10.54
N SER A 611 -14.37 10.26 9.97
CA SER A 611 -14.34 11.70 10.19
C SER A 611 -15.47 12.41 9.43
N ALA A 612 -15.85 11.90 8.24
CA ALA A 612 -17.00 12.42 7.49
C ALA A 612 -18.31 12.15 8.22
N VAL A 613 -18.56 10.92 8.66
CA VAL A 613 -19.80 10.57 9.38
C VAL A 613 -19.94 11.41 10.65
N ALA A 614 -18.85 11.54 11.41
CA ALA A 614 -18.84 12.35 12.62
C ALA A 614 -19.12 13.84 12.36
N ALA A 615 -18.78 14.35 11.18
CA ALA A 615 -18.94 15.77 10.81
C ALA A 615 -20.28 16.09 10.13
N THR A 616 -20.83 15.18 9.31
CA THR A 616 -22.10 15.40 8.60
C THR A 616 -23.30 14.83 9.33
N HIS A 617 -23.09 13.93 10.29
CA HIS A 617 -24.15 13.12 10.92
C HIS A 617 -25.00 12.32 9.92
N SER A 618 -24.44 12.03 8.73
CA SER A 618 -25.14 11.31 7.67
C SER A 618 -24.58 9.90 7.51
N PRO A 619 -25.42 8.89 7.24
CA PRO A 619 -24.97 7.51 7.07
C PRO A 619 -24.19 7.32 5.77
N ILE A 620 -23.21 6.42 5.80
CA ILE A 620 -22.56 5.93 4.58
C ILE A 620 -23.51 4.93 3.92
N ILE A 621 -23.82 5.14 2.64
CA ILE A 621 -24.76 4.30 1.89
C ILE A 621 -24.06 3.32 0.93
N PHE A 622 -22.93 3.72 0.34
CA PHE A 622 -22.20 2.89 -0.61
C PHE A 622 -20.68 3.09 -0.51
N ILE A 623 -19.96 2.08 -0.96
CA ILE A 623 -18.51 2.06 -1.11
C ILE A 623 -18.12 1.73 -2.56
N GLY A 624 -17.18 2.50 -3.10
CA GLY A 624 -16.54 2.24 -4.38
C GLY A 624 -15.25 1.45 -4.19
N THR A 625 -15.25 0.21 -4.68
CA THR A 625 -14.16 -0.77 -4.54
C THR A 625 -13.35 -0.94 -5.83
N GLY A 626 -13.39 0.05 -6.72
CA GLY A 626 -12.60 0.06 -7.95
C GLY A 626 -13.14 1.04 -8.99
N GLU A 627 -12.65 0.94 -10.23
CA GLU A 627 -13.02 1.84 -11.33
C GLU A 627 -14.17 1.31 -12.20
N HIS A 628 -14.38 -0.02 -12.23
CA HIS A 628 -15.41 -0.64 -13.06
C HIS A 628 -16.82 -0.32 -12.54
N ILE A 629 -17.81 -0.28 -13.43
CA ILE A 629 -19.18 0.18 -13.14
C ILE A 629 -19.88 -0.72 -12.10
N ASP A 630 -19.49 -1.98 -12.05
CA ASP A 630 -19.96 -3.03 -11.15
C ASP A 630 -19.25 -3.09 -9.79
N GLU A 631 -18.13 -2.37 -9.62
CA GLU A 631 -17.39 -2.27 -8.35
C GLU A 631 -18.01 -1.19 -7.45
N PHE A 632 -19.24 -1.43 -7.02
CA PHE A 632 -20.03 -0.54 -6.18
C PHE A 632 -20.89 -1.35 -5.22
N GLU A 633 -20.55 -1.33 -3.93
CA GLU A 633 -21.18 -2.18 -2.92
C GLU A 633 -21.95 -1.33 -1.91
N GLU A 634 -23.07 -1.87 -1.42
CA GLU A 634 -23.85 -1.24 -0.36
C GLU A 634 -23.06 -1.28 0.95
N PHE A 635 -23.02 -0.16 1.67
CA PHE A 635 -22.26 -0.07 2.90
C PHE A 635 -23.05 -0.60 4.08
N LYS A 636 -22.50 -1.63 4.74
CA LYS A 636 -23.01 -2.14 6.01
C LYS A 636 -21.98 -1.95 7.10
N VAL A 637 -22.36 -1.23 8.15
CA VAL A 637 -21.45 -0.83 9.24
C VAL A 637 -20.82 -2.05 9.92
N LYS A 638 -21.62 -3.04 10.31
CA LYS A 638 -21.15 -4.22 11.05
C LYS A 638 -20.15 -5.07 10.23
N PRO A 639 -20.47 -5.49 8.98
CA PRO A 639 -19.50 -6.15 8.10
C PRO A 639 -18.21 -5.37 7.90
N PHE A 640 -18.31 -4.05 7.70
CA PHE A 640 -17.12 -3.21 7.51
C PHE A 640 -16.19 -3.24 8.72
N VAL A 641 -16.73 -3.08 9.93
CA VAL A 641 -15.92 -3.14 11.16
C VAL A 641 -15.42 -4.57 11.42
N GLN A 642 -16.21 -5.61 11.12
CA GLN A 642 -15.77 -7.01 11.24
C GLN A 642 -14.58 -7.31 10.31
N LYS A 643 -14.63 -6.81 9.07
CA LYS A 643 -13.53 -6.91 8.10
C LYS A 643 -12.29 -6.16 8.59
N LEU A 644 -12.46 -4.96 9.14
CA LEU A 644 -11.39 -4.17 9.74
C LEU A 644 -10.69 -4.93 10.89
N LEU A 645 -11.46 -5.60 11.74
CA LEU A 645 -10.97 -6.42 12.85
C LEU A 645 -10.52 -7.83 12.43
N GLY A 646 -10.78 -8.24 11.18
CA GLY A 646 -10.48 -9.59 10.66
C GLY A 646 -11.29 -10.71 11.32
N MET A 647 -12.52 -10.43 11.75
CA MET A 647 -13.43 -11.41 12.36
C MET A 647 -14.21 -12.24 11.33
N GLY A 648 -14.05 -11.96 10.03
CA GLY A 648 -14.85 -12.56 8.94
C GLY A 648 -16.22 -11.91 8.82
N ASP A 649 -16.86 -12.05 7.66
CA ASP A 649 -18.18 -11.50 7.33
C ASP A 649 -19.09 -12.62 6.80
N ILE A 650 -19.68 -13.38 7.73
CA ILE A 650 -20.55 -14.51 7.40
C ILE A 650 -21.88 -14.02 6.82
N GLU A 651 -22.40 -12.89 7.30
CA GLU A 651 -23.66 -12.32 6.83
C GLU A 651 -23.56 -11.93 5.36
N GLY A 652 -22.51 -11.20 4.97
CA GLY A 652 -22.26 -10.85 3.57
C GLY A 652 -22.02 -12.06 2.67
N LEU A 653 -21.35 -13.11 3.18
CA LEU A 653 -21.18 -14.36 2.43
C LEU A 653 -22.52 -15.04 2.16
N VAL A 654 -23.42 -15.11 3.14
CA VAL A 654 -24.75 -15.72 2.99
C VAL A 654 -25.61 -14.94 2.00
N GLU A 655 -25.59 -13.61 2.05
CA GLU A 655 -26.30 -12.76 1.10
C GLU A 655 -25.79 -12.95 -0.33
N LYS A 656 -24.47 -12.95 -0.54
CA LYS A 656 -23.87 -13.14 -1.87
C LYS A 656 -24.17 -14.52 -2.44
N VAL A 657 -24.25 -15.55 -1.59
CA VAL A 657 -24.69 -16.90 -1.98
C VAL A 657 -26.18 -16.93 -2.33
N SER A 658 -27.01 -16.19 -1.59
CA SER A 658 -28.46 -16.08 -1.83
C SER A 658 -28.80 -15.33 -3.13
N GLU A 659 -28.12 -14.22 -3.42
CA GLU A 659 -28.27 -13.45 -4.68
C GLU A 659 -27.99 -14.29 -5.94
N MET A 660 -27.19 -15.36 -5.80
CA MET A 660 -26.82 -16.23 -6.91
C MET A 660 -27.85 -17.31 -7.24
N GLY A 661 -28.90 -17.47 -6.43
CA GLY A 661 -29.93 -18.49 -6.71
C GLY A 661 -29.37 -19.91 -6.80
N LEU A 662 -28.31 -20.23 -6.05
CA LEU A 662 -27.71 -21.58 -6.02
C LEU A 662 -28.70 -22.65 -5.53
N GLU A 663 -29.80 -22.23 -4.91
CA GLU A 663 -30.93 -23.09 -4.53
C GLU A 663 -31.80 -23.54 -5.72
N ASP A 664 -31.78 -22.81 -6.85
CA ASP A 664 -32.65 -23.09 -8.02
C ASP A 664 -32.11 -24.19 -8.94
N ASN A 665 -30.88 -24.67 -8.74
CA ASN A 665 -30.26 -25.68 -9.60
C ASN A 665 -30.54 -27.11 -9.10
N GLU A 666 -31.83 -27.48 -9.03
CA GLU A 666 -32.29 -28.81 -8.61
C GLU A 666 -31.63 -29.94 -9.42
N GLU A 667 -31.33 -29.69 -10.70
CA GLU A 667 -30.78 -30.67 -11.61
C GLU A 667 -29.31 -30.99 -11.29
N LEU A 668 -28.51 -29.96 -10.98
CA LEU A 668 -27.14 -30.10 -10.49
C LEU A 668 -27.11 -30.85 -9.15
N LEU A 669 -28.03 -30.53 -8.23
CA LEU A 669 -28.20 -31.27 -6.98
C LEU A 669 -28.57 -32.74 -7.20
N LYS A 670 -29.41 -33.05 -8.20
CA LYS A 670 -29.77 -34.43 -8.58
C LYS A 670 -28.57 -35.20 -9.17
N ARG A 671 -27.77 -34.58 -10.04
CA ARG A 671 -26.56 -35.19 -10.65
C ARG A 671 -25.43 -35.41 -9.64
N LEU A 672 -25.19 -34.45 -8.76
CA LEU A 672 -24.25 -34.58 -7.63
C LEU A 672 -24.67 -35.69 -6.66
N LYS A 673 -25.97 -35.83 -6.37
CA LYS A 673 -26.52 -36.93 -5.55
C LYS A 673 -26.28 -38.30 -6.18
N GLN A 674 -26.27 -38.38 -7.52
CA GLN A 674 -26.00 -39.62 -8.27
C GLN A 674 -24.50 -39.88 -8.47
N GLY A 675 -23.62 -39.00 -7.98
CA GLY A 675 -22.16 -39.13 -8.10
C GLY A 675 -21.63 -38.97 -9.54
N GLN A 676 -22.42 -38.36 -10.41
CA GLN A 676 -22.04 -38.03 -11.79
C GLN A 676 -21.55 -36.59 -11.82
N PHE A 677 -20.32 -36.37 -12.29
CA PHE A 677 -19.70 -35.06 -12.41
C PHE A 677 -18.96 -34.98 -13.74
N THR A 678 -19.47 -34.13 -14.64
CA THR A 678 -18.98 -33.95 -16.01
C THR A 678 -18.02 -32.76 -16.13
N LEU A 679 -17.36 -32.60 -17.27
CA LEU A 679 -16.56 -31.40 -17.53
C LEU A 679 -17.44 -30.17 -17.72
N ARG A 680 -18.68 -30.33 -18.23
CA ARG A 680 -19.66 -29.24 -18.28
C ARG A 680 -20.04 -28.74 -16.89
N ASP A 681 -20.27 -29.65 -15.95
CA ASP A 681 -20.54 -29.25 -14.56
C ASP A 681 -19.36 -28.45 -13.99
N MET A 682 -18.12 -28.86 -14.28
CA MET A 682 -16.92 -28.12 -13.89
C MET A 682 -16.83 -26.74 -14.55
N TYR A 683 -17.21 -26.62 -15.82
CA TYR A 683 -17.30 -25.35 -16.54
C TYR A 683 -18.29 -24.39 -15.90
N GLU A 684 -19.49 -24.86 -15.59
CA GLU A 684 -20.53 -24.08 -14.90
C GLU A 684 -20.06 -23.63 -13.52
N GLN A 685 -19.36 -24.51 -12.77
CA GLN A 685 -18.78 -24.13 -11.48
C GLN A 685 -17.69 -23.05 -11.64
N PHE A 686 -16.81 -23.15 -12.63
CA PHE A 686 -15.82 -22.10 -12.90
C PHE A 686 -16.48 -20.79 -13.31
N GLN A 687 -17.54 -20.84 -14.10
CA GLN A 687 -18.30 -19.66 -14.48
C GLN A 687 -18.99 -19.02 -13.26
N ASN A 688 -19.56 -19.82 -12.36
CA ASN A 688 -20.16 -19.35 -11.12
C ASN A 688 -19.10 -18.75 -10.18
N ILE A 689 -17.93 -19.38 -10.06
CA ILE A 689 -16.79 -18.84 -9.30
C ILE A 689 -16.31 -17.51 -9.90
N MET A 690 -16.23 -17.39 -11.22
CA MET A 690 -15.87 -16.13 -11.88
C MET A 690 -16.94 -15.04 -11.66
N LYS A 691 -18.21 -15.41 -11.55
CA LYS A 691 -19.30 -14.49 -11.18
C LYS A 691 -19.24 -14.05 -9.71
N MET A 692 -18.67 -14.86 -8.81
CA MET A 692 -18.52 -14.52 -7.37
C MET A 692 -17.49 -13.41 -7.10
N GLY A 693 -16.69 -13.02 -8.11
CA GLY A 693 -15.57 -12.10 -7.96
C GLY A 693 -14.29 -12.81 -7.51
N PRO A 694 -13.26 -12.08 -7.03
CA PRO A 694 -12.01 -12.68 -6.59
C PRO A 694 -12.23 -13.70 -5.46
N LEU A 695 -11.72 -14.92 -5.63
CA LEU A 695 -11.84 -16.02 -4.65
C LEU A 695 -11.30 -15.63 -3.27
N SER A 696 -10.31 -14.73 -3.26
CA SER A 696 -9.72 -14.14 -2.06
C SER A 696 -10.74 -13.33 -1.24
N GLN A 697 -11.62 -12.58 -1.90
CA GLN A 697 -12.66 -11.80 -1.24
C GLN A 697 -13.65 -12.73 -0.53
N VAL A 698 -14.08 -13.82 -1.19
CA VAL A 698 -14.98 -14.82 -0.61
C VAL A 698 -14.32 -15.59 0.54
N MET A 699 -13.05 -15.98 0.40
CA MET A 699 -12.32 -16.66 1.49
C MET A 699 -12.06 -15.73 2.68
N SER A 700 -11.81 -14.44 2.44
CA SER A 700 -11.61 -13.43 3.51
C SER A 700 -12.87 -13.19 4.36
N MET A 701 -14.04 -13.57 3.84
CA MET A 701 -15.31 -13.51 4.56
C MET A 701 -15.48 -14.69 5.53
N ILE A 702 -14.70 -15.78 5.41
CA ILE A 702 -14.81 -16.97 6.26
C ILE A 702 -13.97 -16.78 7.54
N PRO A 703 -14.57 -16.84 8.74
CA PRO A 703 -13.84 -16.72 10.01
C PRO A 703 -12.75 -17.79 10.17
N GLY A 704 -11.57 -17.38 10.64
CA GLY A 704 -10.44 -18.29 10.90
C GLY A 704 -9.58 -18.63 9.67
N PHE A 705 -10.06 -18.31 8.46
CA PHE A 705 -9.27 -18.35 7.23
C PHE A 705 -8.70 -16.95 6.97
N GLY A 706 -7.60 -16.63 7.63
CA GLY A 706 -6.91 -15.35 7.44
C GLY A 706 -6.33 -15.20 6.03
N PRO A 707 -6.04 -13.95 5.57
CA PRO A 707 -5.33 -13.70 4.31
C PRO A 707 -3.98 -14.43 4.21
N ASP A 708 -3.38 -14.74 5.37
CA ASP A 708 -2.06 -15.36 5.49
C ASP A 708 -2.04 -16.86 5.14
N PHE A 709 -3.22 -17.51 5.04
CA PHE A 709 -3.32 -18.93 4.66
C PHE A 709 -3.28 -19.14 3.13
N MET A 710 -3.35 -18.06 2.37
CA MET A 710 -3.25 -18.10 0.91
C MET A 710 -1.79 -18.17 0.47
N THR A 711 -1.51 -19.07 -0.48
CA THR A 711 -0.27 -18.95 -1.26
C THR A 711 -0.23 -17.55 -1.86
N LYS A 712 0.94 -16.88 -1.77
CA LYS A 712 1.19 -15.48 -2.19
C LYS A 712 1.06 -15.29 -3.72
N GLY A 713 -0.07 -15.67 -4.31
CA GLY A 713 -0.39 -15.52 -5.74
C GLY A 713 -1.31 -14.34 -5.97
N ASN A 714 -1.08 -13.61 -7.06
CA ASN A 714 -1.87 -12.43 -7.43
C ASN A 714 -3.32 -12.81 -7.76
N GLU A 715 -4.28 -12.03 -7.28
CA GLU A 715 -5.73 -12.30 -7.40
C GLU A 715 -6.21 -12.32 -8.86
N GLN A 716 -5.67 -11.44 -9.70
CA GLN A 716 -5.96 -11.40 -11.14
C GLN A 716 -5.42 -12.63 -11.88
N GLU A 717 -4.28 -13.19 -11.43
CA GLU A 717 -3.67 -14.37 -12.05
C GLU A 717 -4.55 -15.61 -11.89
N SER A 718 -5.21 -15.74 -10.73
CA SER A 718 -6.16 -16.84 -10.47
C SER A 718 -7.38 -16.78 -11.40
N SER A 719 -7.96 -15.59 -11.60
CA SER A 719 -9.08 -15.38 -12.54
C SER A 719 -8.66 -15.60 -14.00
N HIS A 720 -7.47 -15.13 -14.39
CA HIS A 720 -6.92 -15.40 -15.73
C HIS A 720 -6.66 -16.89 -15.96
N ARG A 721 -6.19 -17.62 -14.95
CA ARG A 721 -6.00 -19.07 -15.02
C ARG A 721 -7.34 -19.80 -15.21
N LEU A 722 -8.37 -19.43 -14.46
CA LEU A 722 -9.71 -20.01 -14.63
C LEU A 722 -10.27 -19.72 -16.03
N LYS A 723 -10.14 -18.48 -16.52
CA LYS A 723 -10.55 -18.12 -17.89
C LYS A 723 -9.80 -18.94 -18.94
N ARG A 724 -8.50 -19.19 -18.73
CA ARG A 724 -7.70 -20.04 -19.62
C ARG A 724 -8.18 -21.49 -19.63
N LEU A 725 -8.53 -22.05 -18.47
CA LEU A 725 -9.13 -23.38 -18.38
C LEU A 725 -10.50 -23.43 -19.08
N MET A 726 -11.31 -22.37 -18.97
CA MET A 726 -12.57 -22.26 -19.71
C MET A 726 -12.34 -22.24 -21.23
N THR A 727 -11.36 -21.47 -21.74
CA THR A 727 -11.05 -21.47 -23.18
C THR A 727 -10.57 -22.83 -23.71
N ILE A 728 -9.93 -23.64 -22.87
CA ILE A 728 -9.57 -25.02 -23.20
C ILE A 728 -10.84 -25.88 -23.32
N MET A 729 -11.79 -25.72 -22.40
CA MET A 729 -13.08 -26.42 -22.44
C MET A 729 -13.99 -25.94 -23.59
N ASP A 730 -13.94 -24.66 -23.96
CA ASP A 730 -14.64 -24.11 -25.13
C ASP A 730 -14.15 -24.74 -26.45
N SER A 731 -12.95 -25.33 -26.46
CA SER A 731 -12.38 -26.06 -27.61
C SER A 731 -12.74 -27.55 -27.63
N MET A 732 -13.52 -28.03 -26.65
CA MET A 732 -14.02 -29.40 -26.57
C MET A 732 -15.42 -29.52 -27.20
N ALA A 733 -15.75 -30.70 -27.70
CA ALA A 733 -17.08 -30.99 -28.23
C ALA A 733 -18.07 -31.33 -27.08
N ASP A 734 -19.38 -31.17 -27.31
CA ASP A 734 -20.41 -31.53 -26.32
C ASP A 734 -20.30 -33.00 -25.85
N SER A 735 -19.99 -33.90 -26.78
CA SER A 735 -19.74 -35.32 -26.49
C SER A 735 -18.53 -35.56 -25.59
N GLU A 736 -17.59 -34.62 -25.51
CA GLU A 736 -16.42 -34.67 -24.63
C GLU A 736 -16.73 -34.01 -23.28
N LEU A 737 -17.51 -32.93 -23.27
CA LEU A 737 -17.87 -32.17 -22.08
C LEU A 737 -18.89 -32.92 -21.19
N ASP A 738 -19.89 -33.56 -21.80
CA ASP A 738 -20.99 -34.23 -21.12
C ASP A 738 -20.69 -35.69 -20.78
N HIS A 739 -19.52 -36.20 -21.16
CA HIS A 739 -19.17 -37.58 -20.91
C HIS A 739 -18.84 -37.83 -19.42
N PRO A 740 -19.45 -38.84 -18.76
CA PRO A 740 -19.25 -39.11 -17.33
C PRO A 740 -17.83 -39.55 -16.97
N LYS A 741 -17.03 -39.94 -17.96
CA LYS A 741 -15.59 -40.22 -17.83
C LYS A 741 -14.82 -39.50 -18.93
N ALA A 742 -14.92 -38.18 -19.00
CA ALA A 742 -14.27 -37.40 -20.05
C ALA A 742 -12.76 -37.72 -20.15
N ASN A 743 -12.07 -37.90 -19.02
CA ASN A 743 -10.65 -38.26 -18.98
C ASN A 743 -10.32 -39.56 -19.75
N ASP A 744 -11.23 -40.53 -19.80
CA ASP A 744 -11.01 -41.80 -20.50
C ASP A 744 -11.04 -41.60 -22.03
N ILE A 745 -11.85 -40.68 -22.53
CA ILE A 745 -11.92 -40.34 -23.97
C ILE A 745 -10.59 -39.73 -24.42
N PHE A 746 -10.10 -38.74 -23.69
CA PHE A 746 -8.82 -38.08 -24.01
C PHE A 746 -7.60 -39.00 -23.82
N THR A 747 -7.71 -40.03 -22.97
CA THR A 747 -6.66 -41.03 -22.80
C THR A 747 -6.67 -42.08 -23.93
N LYS A 748 -7.85 -42.47 -24.42
CA LYS A 748 -8.00 -43.42 -25.54
C LYS A 748 -7.64 -42.78 -26.89
N GLU A 749 -7.97 -41.51 -27.08
CA GLU A 749 -7.75 -40.79 -28.33
C GLU A 749 -6.90 -39.52 -28.08
N PRO A 750 -5.57 -39.63 -28.02
CA PRO A 750 -4.69 -38.52 -27.70
C PRO A 750 -4.69 -37.41 -28.77
N THR A 751 -5.14 -37.72 -29.99
CA THR A 751 -5.34 -36.73 -31.08
C THR A 751 -6.31 -35.61 -30.68
N ARG A 752 -7.26 -35.90 -29.77
CA ARG A 752 -8.18 -34.88 -29.22
C ARG A 752 -7.46 -33.86 -28.35
N VAL A 753 -6.43 -34.27 -27.61
CA VAL A 753 -5.61 -33.37 -26.79
C VAL A 753 -4.88 -32.37 -27.69
N THR A 754 -4.29 -32.85 -28.79
CA THR A 754 -3.60 -31.98 -29.77
C THR A 754 -4.58 -31.03 -30.46
N ARG A 755 -5.80 -31.47 -30.78
CA ARG A 755 -6.86 -30.62 -31.35
C ARG A 755 -7.27 -29.50 -30.39
N VAL A 756 -7.56 -29.84 -29.13
CA VAL A 756 -7.98 -28.89 -28.10
C VAL A 756 -6.85 -27.88 -27.79
N ALA A 757 -5.60 -28.34 -27.70
CA ALA A 757 -4.44 -27.48 -27.52
C ALA A 757 -4.30 -26.45 -28.65
N ARG A 758 -4.43 -26.88 -29.91
CA ARG A 758 -4.40 -25.99 -31.08
C ARG A 758 -5.57 -25.00 -31.10
N GLY A 759 -6.78 -25.47 -30.82
CA GLY A 759 -8.00 -24.65 -30.82
C GLY A 759 -8.02 -23.56 -29.74
N SER A 760 -7.43 -23.87 -28.57
CA SER A 760 -7.35 -22.93 -27.44
C SER A 760 -6.06 -22.09 -27.43
N GLY A 761 -5.10 -22.36 -28.34
CA GLY A 761 -3.78 -21.72 -28.32
C GLY A 761 -2.93 -22.09 -27.10
N THR A 762 -3.19 -23.24 -26.48
CA THR A 762 -2.50 -23.72 -25.28
C THR A 762 -1.57 -24.89 -25.58
N SER A 763 -0.72 -25.27 -24.62
CA SER A 763 0.14 -26.43 -24.78
C SER A 763 -0.59 -27.74 -24.43
N GLU A 764 -0.18 -28.86 -25.02
CA GLU A 764 -0.75 -30.16 -24.64
C GLU A 764 -0.55 -30.49 -23.15
N GLY A 765 0.51 -29.95 -22.53
CA GLY A 765 0.76 -30.10 -21.09
C GLY A 765 -0.36 -29.48 -20.25
N GLU A 766 -0.85 -28.32 -20.64
CA GLU A 766 -1.93 -27.60 -19.93
C GLU A 766 -3.28 -28.31 -20.07
N VAL A 767 -3.55 -28.90 -21.23
CA VAL A 767 -4.75 -29.73 -21.44
C VAL A 767 -4.69 -30.99 -20.56
N ARG A 768 -3.53 -31.64 -20.47
CA ARG A 768 -3.34 -32.79 -19.54
C ARG A 768 -3.43 -32.37 -18.08
N GLU A 769 -2.98 -31.16 -17.74
CA GLU A 769 -3.13 -30.60 -16.40
C GLU A 769 -4.61 -30.38 -16.04
N LEU A 770 -5.40 -29.79 -16.95
CA LEU A 770 -6.85 -29.62 -16.77
C LEU A 770 -7.54 -30.97 -16.54
N LEU A 771 -7.22 -31.99 -17.32
CA LEU A 771 -7.80 -33.33 -17.17
C LEU A 771 -7.41 -33.99 -15.84
N SER A 772 -6.17 -33.79 -15.40
CA SER A 772 -5.68 -34.23 -14.08
C SER A 772 -6.41 -33.51 -12.94
N GLN A 773 -6.64 -32.20 -13.07
CA GLN A 773 -7.41 -31.41 -12.11
C GLN A 773 -8.87 -31.87 -12.06
N TYR A 774 -9.51 -32.08 -13.21
CA TYR A 774 -10.86 -32.65 -13.31
C TYR A 774 -10.95 -34.02 -12.62
N LYS A 775 -9.99 -34.93 -12.84
CA LYS A 775 -9.96 -36.25 -12.20
C LYS A 775 -9.92 -36.15 -10.67
N LYS A 776 -9.11 -35.22 -10.14
CA LYS A 776 -9.04 -34.94 -8.69
C LYS A 776 -10.37 -34.37 -8.17
N PHE A 777 -10.95 -33.43 -8.91
CA PHE A 777 -12.20 -32.79 -8.54
C PHE A 777 -13.39 -33.77 -8.56
N ALA A 778 -13.52 -34.57 -9.62
CA ALA A 778 -14.52 -35.63 -9.75
C ALA A 778 -14.38 -36.67 -8.61
N ALA A 779 -13.15 -37.02 -8.21
CA ALA A 779 -12.92 -37.92 -7.08
C ALA A 779 -13.38 -37.31 -5.74
N MET A 780 -13.21 -36.00 -5.55
CA MET A 780 -13.70 -35.28 -4.36
C MET A 780 -15.23 -35.21 -4.34
N VAL A 781 -15.86 -34.86 -5.46
CA VAL A 781 -17.33 -34.81 -5.61
C VAL A 781 -17.97 -36.18 -5.36
N LYS A 782 -17.39 -37.25 -5.91
CA LYS A 782 -17.85 -38.63 -5.69
C LYS A 782 -17.79 -39.05 -4.22
N LYS A 783 -16.75 -38.61 -3.49
CA LYS A 783 -16.62 -38.82 -2.03
C LYS A 783 -17.64 -37.99 -1.25
N MET A 784 -17.95 -36.76 -1.68
CA MET A 784 -18.93 -35.90 -1.01
C MET A 784 -20.38 -36.39 -1.21
N GLY A 785 -20.72 -36.90 -2.40
CA GLY A 785 -22.02 -37.51 -2.68
C GLY A 785 -22.31 -38.77 -1.85
N SER A 786 -21.27 -39.57 -1.57
CA SER A 786 -21.37 -40.76 -0.73
C SER A 786 -21.50 -40.43 0.77
N VAL A 787 -20.92 -39.31 1.24
CA VAL A 787 -21.09 -38.82 2.62
C VAL A 787 -22.52 -38.32 2.86
N LYS A 788 -23.14 -37.60 1.92
CA LYS A 788 -24.54 -37.15 2.08
C LYS A 788 -25.56 -38.30 2.00
N GLY A 789 -25.20 -39.42 1.36
CA GLY A 789 -25.97 -40.67 1.41
C GLY A 789 -26.08 -41.28 2.82
N LEU A 790 -25.07 -41.08 3.67
CA LEU A 790 -25.10 -41.46 5.09
C LEU A 790 -26.02 -40.57 5.94
N PHE A 791 -26.26 -39.32 5.52
CA PHE A 791 -27.15 -38.37 6.19
C PHE A 791 -28.63 -38.53 5.81
N LYS A 792 -28.97 -39.45 4.88
CA LYS A 792 -30.34 -39.59 4.33
C LYS A 792 -31.26 -40.55 5.10
N ASN A 793 -30.76 -41.30 6.07
CA ASN A 793 -31.64 -42.02 7.01
C ASN A 793 -32.11 -41.03 8.08
N GLY A 794 -33.12 -40.25 7.70
CA GLY A 794 -33.68 -39.11 8.45
C GLY A 794 -34.32 -39.49 9.78
N ASN A 795 -33.50 -39.61 10.81
CA ASN A 795 -33.94 -39.43 12.20
C ASN A 795 -32.80 -38.84 13.02
N MET A 796 -32.60 -37.52 12.96
CA MET A 796 -31.69 -36.81 13.86
C MET A 796 -32.49 -36.02 14.88
N ASN A 797 -32.75 -36.68 16.00
CA ASN A 797 -33.02 -35.99 17.26
C ASN A 797 -31.64 -35.78 17.94
N PRO A 798 -31.16 -34.54 18.15
CA PRO A 798 -29.82 -34.25 18.68
C PRO A 798 -29.53 -34.91 20.05
N ASN A 799 -30.59 -35.28 20.79
CA ASN A 799 -30.48 -35.92 22.12
C ASN A 799 -30.38 -37.45 22.10
N LYS A 800 -30.25 -38.12 20.94
CA LYS A 800 -30.14 -39.60 20.85
C LYS A 800 -29.01 -40.10 19.94
N MET A 801 -27.92 -39.34 19.78
CA MET A 801 -26.74 -39.86 19.07
C MET A 801 -25.87 -40.72 19.98
N ASN A 802 -25.60 -41.96 19.55
CA ASN A 802 -24.63 -42.83 20.21
C ASN A 802 -23.19 -42.29 20.03
N PRO A 803 -22.34 -42.32 21.07
CA PRO A 803 -20.95 -41.85 21.01
C PRO A 803 -20.14 -42.48 19.85
N MET A 804 -20.43 -43.75 19.52
CA MET A 804 -19.76 -44.49 18.45
C MET A 804 -20.05 -43.96 17.03
N GLN A 805 -21.25 -43.40 16.80
CA GLN A 805 -21.61 -42.81 15.51
C GLN A 805 -20.92 -41.46 15.31
N MET A 806 -20.87 -40.64 16.37
CA MET A 806 -20.10 -39.38 16.38
C MET A 806 -18.61 -39.65 16.17
N GLN A 807 -18.06 -40.71 16.78
CA GLN A 807 -16.66 -41.08 16.61
C GLN A 807 -16.34 -41.56 15.18
N LYS A 808 -17.26 -42.29 14.53
CA LYS A 808 -17.13 -42.67 13.11
C LYS A 808 -17.19 -41.45 12.18
N ILE A 809 -18.07 -40.49 12.45
CA ILE A 809 -18.16 -39.23 11.67
C ILE A 809 -16.87 -38.41 11.83
N ASN A 810 -16.36 -38.28 13.06
CA ASN A 810 -15.11 -37.58 13.34
C ASN A 810 -13.91 -38.24 12.64
N GLN A 811 -13.82 -39.57 12.67
CA GLN A 811 -12.76 -40.30 11.97
C GLN A 811 -12.86 -40.19 10.44
N GLN A 812 -14.07 -40.14 9.88
CA GLN A 812 -14.27 -39.94 8.45
C GLN A 812 -13.96 -38.51 8.02
N MET A 813 -14.32 -37.49 8.82
CA MET A 813 -13.91 -36.10 8.59
C MET A 813 -12.40 -35.91 8.69
N ALA A 814 -11.75 -36.53 9.68
CA ALA A 814 -10.29 -36.46 9.84
C ALA A 814 -9.54 -37.04 8.62
N LYS A 815 -10.13 -38.02 7.92
CA LYS A 815 -9.59 -38.57 6.66
C LYS A 815 -9.85 -37.69 5.43
N MET A 816 -10.74 -36.70 5.54
CA MET A 816 -11.06 -35.75 4.46
C MET A 816 -10.20 -34.49 4.52
N ILE A 817 -9.57 -34.21 5.65
CA ILE A 817 -8.70 -33.04 5.86
C ILE A 817 -7.25 -33.46 5.62
N ASP A 818 -6.49 -32.63 4.89
CA ASP A 818 -5.06 -32.85 4.67
C ASP A 818 -4.34 -33.01 6.03
N PRO A 819 -3.49 -34.03 6.23
CA PRO A 819 -2.81 -34.28 7.49
C PRO A 819 -2.08 -33.04 8.06
N ARG A 820 -1.54 -32.17 7.20
CA ARG A 820 -0.89 -30.92 7.63
C ARG A 820 -1.88 -29.89 8.18
N VAL A 821 -3.05 -29.79 7.56
CA VAL A 821 -4.15 -28.91 7.99
C VAL A 821 -4.75 -29.44 9.29
N LEU A 822 -4.94 -30.76 9.41
CA LEU A 822 -5.44 -31.39 10.63
C LEU A 822 -4.48 -31.16 11.80
N GLN A 823 -3.16 -31.20 11.55
CA GLN A 823 -2.13 -30.95 12.57
C GLN A 823 -2.07 -29.47 12.96
N GLN A 824 -2.23 -28.55 12.02
CA GLN A 824 -2.36 -27.11 12.30
C GLN A 824 -3.64 -26.75 13.07
N MET A 825 -4.73 -27.49 12.85
CA MET A 825 -5.98 -27.32 13.59
C MET A 825 -5.95 -27.95 14.99
N GLY A 826 -4.82 -28.48 15.47
CA GLY A 826 -4.72 -29.10 16.79
C GLY A 826 -5.15 -30.58 16.83
N GLY A 827 -5.09 -31.27 15.69
CA GLY A 827 -5.40 -32.69 15.56
C GLY A 827 -6.90 -33.01 15.72
N MET A 828 -7.19 -34.27 16.05
CA MET A 828 -8.56 -34.74 16.32
C MET A 828 -9.27 -33.95 17.43
N GLY A 829 -8.52 -33.43 18.42
CA GLY A 829 -9.08 -32.64 19.51
C GLY A 829 -9.58 -31.26 19.06
N GLY A 830 -8.86 -30.59 18.15
CA GLY A 830 -9.29 -29.31 17.60
C GLY A 830 -10.43 -29.41 16.57
N LEU A 831 -10.52 -30.53 15.85
CA LEU A 831 -11.69 -30.81 15.00
C LEU A 831 -12.96 -30.99 15.86
N GLN A 832 -12.81 -31.64 17.02
CA GLN A 832 -13.91 -31.91 17.94
C GLN A 832 -14.39 -30.64 18.67
N SER A 833 -13.48 -29.72 19.01
CA SER A 833 -13.83 -28.41 19.58
C SER A 833 -14.50 -27.49 18.55
N MET A 834 -14.07 -27.53 17.30
CA MET A 834 -14.71 -26.82 16.19
C MET A 834 -16.14 -27.31 15.94
N MET A 835 -16.38 -28.63 15.97
CA MET A 835 -17.72 -29.21 15.85
C MET A 835 -18.63 -28.84 17.03
N GLN A 836 -18.10 -28.78 18.26
CA GLN A 836 -18.85 -28.27 19.42
C GLN A 836 -19.21 -26.79 19.27
N GLN A 837 -18.32 -25.96 18.71
CA GLN A 837 -18.61 -24.56 18.41
C GLN A 837 -19.70 -24.40 17.35
N LEU A 838 -19.69 -25.21 16.29
CA LEU A 838 -20.70 -25.21 15.24
C LEU A 838 -22.08 -25.68 15.74
N GLN A 839 -22.13 -26.65 16.65
CA GLN A 839 -23.38 -27.06 17.29
C GLN A 839 -23.93 -25.99 18.25
N GLY A 840 -23.07 -25.19 18.88
CA GLY A 840 -23.49 -24.11 19.78
C GLY A 840 -24.07 -22.87 19.08
N SER A 841 -23.82 -22.68 17.78
CA SER A 841 -24.26 -21.50 17.03
C SER A 841 -25.61 -21.65 16.30
N GLY A 842 -26.21 -22.85 16.28
CA GLY A 842 -27.45 -23.13 15.53
C GLY A 842 -28.76 -23.02 16.32
N GLY A 843 -28.73 -22.50 17.56
CA GLY A 843 -29.84 -22.62 18.50
C GLY A 843 -30.40 -21.32 19.05
N MET A 844 -30.75 -20.33 18.21
CA MET A 844 -31.65 -19.23 18.61
C MET A 844 -32.37 -18.66 17.38
N GLY A 845 -33.71 -18.76 17.34
CA GLY A 845 -34.53 -18.02 16.38
C GLY A 845 -35.74 -18.77 15.82
N GLY A 846 -36.64 -19.28 16.65
CA GLY A 846 -38.00 -19.62 16.24
C GLY A 846 -38.98 -18.60 16.84
N PRO A 847 -39.89 -17.97 16.05
CA PRO A 847 -40.85 -17.00 16.59
C PRO A 847 -41.87 -17.71 17.50
N PRO A 848 -42.27 -17.09 18.65
CA PRO A 848 -43.29 -17.66 19.51
C PRO A 848 -44.66 -17.62 18.81
N GLY A 849 -45.30 -18.78 18.73
CA GLY A 849 -46.62 -18.96 18.12
C GLY A 849 -47.71 -18.20 18.89
N ARG A 850 -48.66 -17.66 18.11
CA ARG A 850 -49.90 -17.05 18.59
C ARG A 850 -50.70 -18.01 19.48
N ARG A 851 -51.17 -17.49 20.61
CA ARG A 851 -52.58 -17.62 21.02
C ARG A 851 -53.16 -16.22 21.07
#